data_AF-A0A261V0E1-F1
#
_entry.id   AF-A0A261V0E1-F1
#
_cell.length_a   1.000
_cell.length_b   1.000
_cell.length_c   1.000
_cell.angle_alpha   90.00
_cell.angle_beta   90.00
_cell.angle_gamma   90.00
#
_symmetry.space_group_name_H-M   'P 1'
#
loop_
_entity.id
_entity.type
_entity.pdbx_description
1 polymer ?
#
loop_
_entity_poly.entity_id
_entity_poly.type
_entity_poly.pdbx_seq_one_letter_code
_entity_poly.pdbx_strand_id
1 'polypeptide(L)'
;MQVKPEIKVGSELHAWRQFLSRGTLWLGIWLLGSAVICGVAANWEALSKTQRFAGAQVLLAVCVVAAAWLGWRLRAADGARRYGPEALLALAGLLLGALLALLGQTYQTGADTWELFAWWGVLLLPWALVAMSQAVWLLWLVVVNVAMVLYVQEGSMFLWILVPTQQMLAVAVVNLLFLAGWEAASWRWRASTVLGPRVLVAWILGLLGIATFFDYAPLFGLGSSAGLLWILTTLGLGYYYQHVRRDLVILALLAAGVIGMSLRVVGELLVEVANDFWAALPLAALLIGEAVIAAGWLRRLAARPAPVWPPARAAVSDAASQGQTVAAASHLQSGSAEDATSRAGTPGSDSARHDAGAAAGDVRAASIKGEREAGIQHQANPPWYVQGLLALSAWLATLLLLLFLVASELIDSGTGAKITGVALCALAVGGLRVSAGLFWRQCLTAMGFAGQLLVLFGLLYPDSSAYFESGMWFYVLVLGAVVYALGAETLLRFLSAGMMATALAGLIVQYLVPGFLQSDRMWDWLDYEAIGATRVWLPVAVAGAWTAAIAFYLGYAPALGLFRARRGAMPEPIDSPQGRPAVRDAVPGADSTPCNALVHGRFEALKPLAWAFALAVQTMVWLAAGVSLMRWPALWRADALVALIMVLGVLLPVACAWAVLWPRRHVLTSGVVWGVPLGLLALALFWLPSPGVAFALAWMLLGFGLRELRLTMVGGLSLLVYLLVYYYQLEIPLLDKAFWLGGAALLLFALRALVYLVPRWMKTIELPAVTRPAPVTSALRWRTAVVLGGLILVLAVVNHTIWQRETLLAQGRVVVLQLAPVDPRSLMQGDYMALNFAVSDHLRPGFDPDEAAKQPADGYVVLVPDGNGVAQWVRTQAGAQPVTGNEIALRYRIRDRDVRIVTNAYFFPEGQAERYAQARYGEIRVGDDGTGLLVRMLGENRQPL
;
A
#
# COMPACT_ATOMS: atom_id res chain seq x y z
N MET A 1 -18.69 12.45 13.79
CA MET A 1 -20.08 11.97 13.77
C MET A 1 -20.08 10.51 13.35
N GLN A 2 -20.28 9.60 14.30
CA GLN A 2 -20.56 8.19 14.04
C GLN A 2 -22.09 8.03 14.09
N VAL A 3 -22.73 8.03 12.93
CA VAL A 3 -24.10 7.56 12.81
C VAL A 3 -24.01 6.04 12.70
N LYS A 4 -24.55 5.31 13.68
CA LYS A 4 -24.81 3.87 13.57
C LYS A 4 -25.62 3.66 12.28
N PRO A 5 -25.15 2.84 11.32
CA PRO A 5 -25.94 2.59 10.14
C PRO A 5 -26.96 1.51 10.52
N GLU A 6 -28.15 1.91 10.93
CA GLU A 6 -29.33 1.05 10.80
C GLU A 6 -29.58 0.86 9.30
N ILE A 7 -29.06 -0.26 8.80
CA ILE A 7 -29.12 -0.64 7.40
C ILE A 7 -30.53 -1.18 7.11
N LYS A 8 -31.33 -0.42 6.36
CA LYS A 8 -32.50 -0.94 5.64
C LYS A 8 -32.06 -2.14 4.79
N VAL A 9 -32.86 -3.19 4.72
CA VAL A 9 -32.58 -4.50 4.06
C VAL A 9 -31.95 -4.41 2.65
N GLY A 10 -32.15 -3.30 1.91
CA GLY A 10 -31.47 -3.03 0.63
C GLY A 10 -29.98 -2.61 0.69
N SER A 11 -29.46 -2.14 1.83
CA SER A 11 -28.10 -1.58 1.93
C SER A 11 -26.99 -2.64 1.98
N GLU A 12 -27.21 -3.80 2.59
CA GLU A 12 -26.17 -4.84 2.72
C GLU A 12 -25.83 -5.47 1.37
N LEU A 13 -26.85 -5.86 0.60
CA LEU A 13 -26.65 -6.41 -0.74
C LEU A 13 -25.95 -5.38 -1.65
N HIS A 14 -26.30 -4.10 -1.53
CA HIS A 14 -25.62 -3.03 -2.26
C HIS A 14 -24.14 -2.93 -1.87
N ALA A 15 -23.81 -2.98 -0.58
CA ALA A 15 -22.44 -2.94 -0.09
C ALA A 15 -21.60 -4.13 -0.60
N TRP A 16 -22.14 -5.36 -0.52
CA TRP A 16 -21.47 -6.57 -1.05
C TRP A 16 -21.23 -6.50 -2.54
N ARG A 17 -22.24 -6.09 -3.32
CA ARG A 17 -22.08 -5.90 -4.77
C ARG A 17 -21.05 -4.84 -5.09
N GLN A 18 -21.02 -3.73 -4.34
CA GLN A 18 -20.05 -2.66 -4.54
C GLN A 18 -18.62 -3.09 -4.20
N PHE A 19 -18.43 -3.82 -3.09
CA PHE A 19 -17.14 -4.38 -2.69
C PHE A 19 -16.60 -5.37 -3.72
N LEU A 20 -17.38 -6.41 -4.04
CA LEU A 20 -17.00 -7.41 -5.04
C LEU A 20 -16.77 -6.76 -6.41
N SER A 21 -17.62 -5.80 -6.79
CA SER A 21 -17.45 -5.09 -8.05
C SER A 21 -16.19 -4.23 -8.09
N ARG A 22 -15.87 -3.48 -7.03
CA ARG A 22 -14.66 -2.64 -7.04
C ARG A 22 -13.40 -3.49 -6.90
N GLY A 23 -13.43 -4.47 -6.00
CA GLY A 23 -12.31 -5.38 -5.73
C GLY A 23 -11.91 -6.18 -6.97
N THR A 24 -12.85 -6.89 -7.59
CA THR A 24 -12.56 -7.69 -8.80
C THR A 24 -12.12 -6.85 -10.00
N LEU A 25 -12.66 -5.63 -10.15
CA LEU A 25 -12.29 -4.74 -11.26
C LEU A 25 -10.84 -4.26 -11.10
N TRP A 26 -10.51 -3.66 -9.96
CA TRP A 26 -9.17 -3.13 -9.73
C TRP A 26 -8.14 -4.25 -9.65
N LEU A 27 -8.44 -5.35 -8.94
CA LEU A 27 -7.54 -6.49 -8.88
C LEU A 27 -7.28 -7.09 -10.27
N GLY A 28 -8.33 -7.30 -11.08
CA GLY A 28 -8.16 -7.79 -12.46
C GLY A 28 -7.32 -6.85 -13.33
N ILE A 29 -7.43 -5.54 -13.14
CA ILE A 29 -6.63 -4.55 -13.88
C ILE A 29 -5.17 -4.56 -13.44
N TRP A 30 -4.88 -4.63 -12.14
CA TRP A 30 -3.52 -4.74 -11.64
C TRP A 30 -2.86 -6.04 -12.11
N LEU A 31 -3.55 -7.17 -12.01
CA LEU A 31 -3.05 -8.46 -12.50
C LEU A 31 -2.82 -8.46 -14.01
N LEU A 32 -3.73 -7.86 -14.79
CA LEU A 32 -3.56 -7.75 -16.23
C LEU A 32 -2.39 -6.83 -16.61
N GLY A 33 -2.24 -5.70 -15.91
CA GLY A 33 -1.10 -4.80 -16.09
C GLY A 33 0.23 -5.50 -15.79
N SER A 34 0.32 -6.21 -14.66
CA SER A 34 1.49 -7.01 -14.31
C SER A 34 1.75 -8.14 -15.31
N ALA A 35 0.71 -8.81 -15.81
CA ALA A 35 0.84 -9.85 -16.84
C ALA A 35 1.47 -9.32 -18.12
N VAL A 36 1.05 -8.14 -18.57
CA VAL A 36 1.62 -7.51 -19.77
C VAL A 36 3.07 -7.09 -19.54
N ILE A 37 3.40 -6.55 -18.37
CA ILE A 37 4.79 -6.17 -18.03
C ILE A 37 5.69 -7.41 -18.03
N CYS A 38 5.31 -8.50 -17.35
CA CYS A 38 6.06 -9.76 -17.38
C CYS A 38 6.14 -10.33 -18.80
N GLY A 39 5.05 -10.25 -19.55
CA GLY A 39 5.01 -10.70 -20.93
C GLY A 39 6.01 -9.95 -21.80
N VAL A 40 6.06 -8.61 -21.73
CA VAL A 40 7.05 -7.82 -22.48
C VAL A 40 8.48 -8.22 -22.06
N ALA A 41 8.73 -8.33 -20.76
CA ALA A 41 10.05 -8.70 -20.23
C ALA A 41 10.53 -10.10 -20.68
N ALA A 42 9.63 -11.05 -20.92
CA ALA A 42 9.97 -12.41 -21.38
C ALA A 42 10.56 -12.49 -22.81
N ASN A 43 10.40 -11.44 -23.63
CA ASN A 43 11.02 -11.28 -24.96
C ASN A 43 10.81 -12.46 -25.96
N TRP A 44 9.67 -12.45 -26.64
CA TRP A 44 9.16 -13.57 -27.46
C TRP A 44 9.78 -13.76 -28.84
N GLU A 45 10.65 -14.75 -29.06
CA GLU A 45 11.25 -15.02 -30.37
C GLU A 45 10.22 -15.28 -31.50
N ALA A 46 9.09 -15.91 -31.17
CA ALA A 46 8.05 -16.28 -32.14
C ALA A 46 7.28 -15.10 -32.76
N LEU A 47 7.30 -13.91 -32.15
CA LEU A 47 6.61 -12.72 -32.65
C LEU A 47 7.58 -11.78 -33.34
N SER A 48 7.28 -11.44 -34.60
CA SER A 48 8.02 -10.40 -35.33
C SER A 48 7.89 -9.02 -34.66
N LYS A 49 8.86 -8.12 -34.91
CA LYS A 49 8.88 -6.75 -34.36
C LYS A 49 7.55 -6.02 -34.62
N THR A 50 7.01 -6.14 -35.84
CA THR A 50 5.76 -5.50 -36.24
C THR A 50 4.56 -6.05 -35.46
N GLN A 51 4.48 -7.36 -35.25
CA GLN A 51 3.41 -7.97 -34.46
C GLN A 51 3.45 -7.53 -32.99
N ARG A 52 4.64 -7.44 -32.38
CA ARG A 52 4.79 -6.98 -31.00
C ARG A 52 4.30 -5.54 -30.82
N PHE A 53 4.76 -4.62 -31.67
CA PHE A 53 4.36 -3.22 -31.60
C PHE A 53 2.88 -3.01 -31.95
N ALA A 54 2.39 -3.64 -33.02
CA ALA A 54 0.99 -3.53 -33.42
C ALA A 54 0.06 -4.09 -32.32
N GLY A 55 0.40 -5.25 -31.74
CA GLY A 55 -0.36 -5.83 -30.63
C GLY A 55 -0.44 -4.92 -29.42
N ALA A 56 0.70 -4.36 -28.99
CA ALA A 56 0.76 -3.44 -27.85
C ALA A 56 -0.01 -2.12 -28.11
N GLN A 57 0.15 -1.52 -29.29
CA GLN A 57 -0.55 -0.29 -29.68
C GLN A 57 -2.07 -0.50 -29.81
N VAL A 58 -2.52 -1.62 -30.40
CA VAL A 58 -3.93 -1.96 -30.51
C VAL A 58 -4.55 -2.17 -29.13
N LEU A 59 -3.87 -2.91 -28.25
CA LEU A 59 -4.35 -3.14 -26.89
C LEU A 59 -4.49 -1.82 -26.10
N LEU A 60 -3.51 -0.93 -26.22
CA LEU A 60 -3.56 0.41 -25.64
C LEU A 60 -4.73 1.23 -26.20
N ALA A 61 -4.87 1.28 -27.52
CA ALA A 61 -5.92 2.03 -28.20
C ALA A 61 -7.31 1.54 -27.81
N VAL A 62 -7.52 0.22 -27.76
CA VAL A 62 -8.77 -0.40 -27.31
C VAL A 62 -9.09 0.02 -25.88
N CYS A 63 -8.12 0.01 -24.96
CA CYS A 63 -8.35 0.44 -23.58
C CYS A 63 -8.78 1.92 -23.49
N VAL A 64 -8.10 2.81 -24.21
CA VAL A 64 -8.40 4.25 -24.18
C VAL A 64 -9.74 4.56 -24.84
N VAL A 65 -10.03 3.97 -26.01
CA VAL A 65 -11.31 4.14 -26.71
C VAL A 65 -12.45 3.56 -25.89
N ALA A 66 -12.27 2.39 -25.29
CA ALA A 66 -13.24 1.80 -24.39
C ALA A 66 -13.48 2.68 -23.16
N ALA A 67 -12.43 3.30 -22.59
CA ALA A 67 -12.58 4.23 -21.47
C ALA A 67 -13.41 5.46 -21.87
N ALA A 68 -13.13 6.07 -23.02
CA ALA A 68 -13.88 7.20 -23.56
C ALA A 68 -15.36 6.83 -23.80
N TRP A 69 -15.60 5.72 -24.48
CA TRP A 69 -16.95 5.21 -24.77
C TRP A 69 -17.74 4.90 -23.50
N LEU A 70 -17.10 4.21 -22.54
CA LEU A 70 -17.72 3.85 -21.28
C LEU A 70 -18.00 5.09 -20.41
N GLY A 71 -17.14 6.11 -20.49
CA GLY A 71 -17.37 7.41 -19.86
C GLY A 71 -18.62 8.10 -20.39
N TRP A 72 -18.91 7.97 -21.69
CA TRP A 72 -20.15 8.47 -22.28
C TRP A 72 -21.37 7.62 -21.91
N ARG A 73 -21.22 6.29 -21.92
CA ARG A 73 -22.33 5.36 -21.66
C ARG A 73 -22.77 5.35 -20.20
N LEU A 74 -21.82 5.48 -19.28
CA LEU A 74 -22.04 5.39 -17.83
C LEU A 74 -22.09 6.77 -17.15
N ARG A 75 -22.27 7.86 -17.92
CA ARG A 75 -22.30 9.25 -17.41
C ARG A 75 -23.40 9.53 -16.38
N ALA A 76 -24.50 8.76 -16.42
CA ALA A 76 -25.61 8.84 -15.48
C ALA A 76 -25.62 7.67 -14.48
N ALA A 77 -24.61 6.80 -14.50
CA ALA A 77 -24.58 5.61 -13.66
C ALA A 77 -23.97 5.92 -12.28
N ASP A 78 -24.71 5.59 -11.23
CA ASP A 78 -24.24 5.69 -9.86
C ASP A 78 -23.43 4.46 -9.42
N GLY A 79 -22.59 4.65 -8.40
CA GLY A 79 -21.89 3.57 -7.72
C GLY A 79 -20.72 2.96 -8.51
N ALA A 80 -20.59 1.63 -8.50
CA ALA A 80 -19.39 0.92 -8.96
C ALA A 80 -19.15 1.00 -10.49
N ARG A 81 -20.19 1.31 -11.27
CA ARG A 81 -20.12 1.45 -12.74
C ARG A 81 -19.31 2.67 -13.17
N ARG A 82 -19.27 3.72 -12.35
CA ARG A 82 -18.53 4.97 -12.62
C ARG A 82 -17.01 4.78 -12.70
N TYR A 83 -16.45 3.77 -12.03
CA TYR A 83 -15.00 3.56 -11.98
C TYR A 83 -14.43 2.84 -13.21
N GLY A 84 -15.28 2.26 -14.07
CA GLY A 84 -14.82 1.52 -15.26
C GLY A 84 -13.89 2.32 -16.18
N PRO A 85 -14.28 3.56 -16.59
CA PRO A 85 -13.43 4.41 -17.42
C PRO A 85 -12.09 4.76 -16.76
N GLU A 86 -12.10 5.08 -15.46
CA GLU A 86 -10.90 5.43 -14.71
C GLU A 86 -9.93 4.24 -14.62
N ALA A 87 -10.48 3.05 -14.41
CA ALA A 87 -9.70 1.83 -14.27
C ALA A 87 -9.10 1.41 -15.62
N LEU A 88 -9.82 1.59 -16.74
CA LEU A 88 -9.28 1.40 -18.09
C LEU A 88 -8.18 2.42 -18.45
N LEU A 89 -8.31 3.67 -18.00
CA LEU A 89 -7.24 4.67 -18.17
C LEU A 89 -6.00 4.34 -17.33
N ALA A 90 -6.18 3.81 -16.12
CA ALA A 90 -5.06 3.32 -15.31
C ALA A 90 -4.36 2.14 -16.01
N LEU A 91 -5.13 1.18 -16.56
CA LEU A 91 -4.57 0.09 -17.36
C LEU A 91 -3.82 0.62 -18.59
N ALA A 92 -4.40 1.56 -19.33
CA ALA A 92 -3.74 2.21 -20.46
C ALA A 92 -2.44 2.91 -20.04
N GLY A 93 -2.40 3.52 -18.85
CA GLY A 93 -1.18 4.08 -18.28
C GLY A 93 -0.09 3.04 -18.02
N LEU A 94 -0.45 1.85 -17.54
CA LEU A 94 0.51 0.72 -17.38
C LEU A 94 0.97 0.17 -18.74
N LEU A 95 0.03 0.00 -19.69
CA LEU A 95 0.33 -0.45 -21.05
C LEU A 95 1.25 0.52 -21.80
N LEU A 96 1.12 1.83 -21.55
CA LEU A 96 2.03 2.85 -22.07
C LEU A 96 3.47 2.60 -21.59
N GLY A 97 3.66 2.33 -20.29
CA GLY A 97 4.97 1.97 -19.76
C GLY A 97 5.53 0.70 -20.41
N ALA A 98 4.69 -0.33 -20.56
CA ALA A 98 5.07 -1.57 -21.24
C ALA A 98 5.43 -1.37 -22.72
N LEU A 99 4.73 -0.48 -23.43
CA LEU A 99 5.02 -0.12 -24.82
C LEU A 99 6.37 0.61 -24.96
N LEU A 100 6.69 1.51 -24.03
CA LEU A 100 7.98 2.20 -23.99
C LEU A 100 9.13 1.24 -23.64
N ALA A 101 8.91 0.31 -22.71
CA ALA A 101 9.87 -0.75 -22.39
C ALA A 101 10.13 -1.67 -23.59
N LEU A 102 9.06 -2.08 -24.30
CA LEU A 102 9.17 -2.88 -25.53
C LEU A 102 10.01 -2.17 -26.61
N LEU A 103 9.88 -0.85 -26.72
CA LEU A 103 10.67 -0.04 -27.66
C LEU A 103 12.16 -0.09 -27.31
N GLY A 104 12.51 0.14 -26.04
CA GLY A 104 13.90 0.09 -25.58
C GLY A 104 14.53 -1.28 -25.75
N GLN A 105 13.78 -2.33 -25.41
CA GLN A 105 14.20 -3.73 -25.54
C GLN A 105 14.37 -4.16 -27.01
N THR A 106 13.42 -3.83 -27.90
CA THR A 106 13.43 -4.31 -29.30
C THR A 106 14.56 -3.68 -30.12
N TYR A 107 14.89 -2.41 -29.85
CA TYR A 107 15.96 -1.69 -30.54
C TYR A 107 17.28 -1.66 -29.77
N GLN A 108 17.35 -2.34 -28.61
CA GLN A 108 18.55 -2.40 -27.75
C GLN A 108 19.13 -1.01 -27.50
N THR A 109 18.26 -0.04 -27.23
CA THR A 109 18.69 1.35 -27.04
C THR A 109 19.30 1.47 -25.65
N GLY A 110 20.58 1.79 -25.55
CA GLY A 110 21.21 2.17 -24.27
C GLY A 110 20.88 3.58 -23.82
N ALA A 111 19.67 4.04 -24.13
CA ALA A 111 19.15 5.26 -23.53
C ALA A 111 19.01 5.03 -22.03
N ASP A 112 19.33 6.05 -21.23
CA ASP A 112 19.36 5.94 -19.78
C ASP A 112 17.97 5.55 -19.25
N THR A 113 17.89 4.60 -18.33
CA THR A 113 16.61 4.04 -17.82
C THR A 113 15.67 5.13 -17.31
N TRP A 114 16.20 6.22 -16.75
CA TRP A 114 15.40 7.35 -16.29
C TRP A 114 14.64 8.06 -17.43
N GLU A 115 15.19 8.12 -18.65
CA GLU A 115 14.56 8.76 -19.81
C GLU A 115 13.24 8.05 -20.16
N LEU A 116 13.21 6.72 -20.05
CA LEU A 116 12.01 5.91 -20.26
C LEU A 116 10.90 6.32 -19.29
N PHE A 117 11.21 6.39 -17.99
CA PHE A 117 10.23 6.78 -16.98
C PHE A 117 9.82 8.26 -17.10
N ALA A 118 10.72 9.14 -17.53
CA ALA A 118 10.40 10.54 -17.79
C ALA A 118 9.41 10.68 -18.95
N TRP A 119 9.66 10.02 -20.08
CA TRP A 119 8.73 9.98 -21.21
C TRP A 119 7.40 9.33 -20.85
N TRP A 120 7.43 8.28 -20.03
CA TRP A 120 6.22 7.67 -19.49
C TRP A 120 5.40 8.69 -18.68
N GLY A 121 6.03 9.43 -17.77
CA GLY A 121 5.38 10.48 -16.99
C GLY A 121 4.79 11.59 -17.87
N VAL A 122 5.52 12.07 -18.87
CA VAL A 122 5.07 13.12 -19.81
C VAL A 122 3.86 12.66 -20.61
N LEU A 123 3.93 11.47 -21.21
CA LEU A 123 2.86 10.92 -22.05
C LEU A 123 1.61 10.52 -21.24
N LEU A 124 1.78 10.17 -19.96
CA LEU A 124 0.69 9.84 -19.05
C LEU A 124 -0.04 11.09 -18.51
N LEU A 125 0.62 12.26 -18.49
CA LEU A 125 0.10 13.49 -17.89
C LEU A 125 -1.28 13.93 -18.42
N PRO A 126 -1.57 13.93 -19.73
CA PRO A 126 -2.89 14.32 -20.24
C PRO A 126 -4.02 13.46 -19.67
N TRP A 127 -3.78 12.16 -19.48
CA TRP A 127 -4.74 11.24 -18.89
C TRP A 127 -4.88 11.46 -17.37
N ALA A 128 -3.78 11.72 -16.66
CA ALA A 128 -3.80 12.02 -15.22
C ALA A 128 -4.64 13.29 -14.92
N LEU A 129 -4.42 14.37 -15.68
CA LEU A 129 -5.16 15.63 -15.55
C LEU A 129 -6.68 15.46 -15.72
N VAL A 130 -7.10 14.58 -16.64
CA VAL A 130 -8.51 14.44 -17.04
C VAL A 130 -9.25 13.30 -16.34
N ALA A 131 -8.54 12.28 -15.88
CA ALA A 131 -9.13 11.15 -15.17
C ALA A 131 -9.85 11.59 -13.89
N MET A 132 -9.39 12.67 -13.23
CA MET A 132 -9.88 13.12 -11.91
C MET A 132 -9.90 11.98 -10.87
N SER A 133 -9.04 10.97 -11.09
CA SER A 133 -8.96 9.76 -10.27
C SER A 133 -7.67 9.80 -9.47
N GLN A 134 -7.75 9.50 -8.18
CA GLN A 134 -6.56 9.40 -7.33
C GLN A 134 -5.61 8.30 -7.81
N ALA A 135 -6.14 7.21 -8.39
CA ALA A 135 -5.32 6.10 -8.86
C ALA A 135 -4.37 6.51 -9.99
N VAL A 136 -4.86 7.23 -11.00
CA VAL A 136 -4.04 7.67 -12.16
C VAL A 136 -3.03 8.73 -11.73
N TRP A 137 -3.41 9.63 -10.82
CA TRP A 137 -2.49 10.62 -10.26
C TRP A 137 -1.39 10.01 -9.40
N LEU A 138 -1.72 9.01 -8.58
CA LEU A 138 -0.72 8.30 -7.79
C LEU A 138 0.22 7.49 -8.68
N LEU A 139 -0.30 6.84 -9.74
CA LEU A 139 0.55 6.20 -10.75
C LEU A 139 1.51 7.21 -11.38
N TRP A 140 1.01 8.38 -11.80
CA TRP A 140 1.84 9.43 -12.37
C TRP A 140 2.91 9.94 -11.39
N LEU A 141 2.54 10.19 -10.12
CA LEU A 141 3.49 10.61 -9.09
C LEU A 141 4.58 9.56 -8.83
N VAL A 142 4.21 8.27 -8.83
CA VAL A 142 5.16 7.17 -8.69
C VAL A 142 6.11 7.13 -9.90
N VAL A 143 5.59 7.16 -11.12
CA VAL A 143 6.40 7.13 -12.35
C VAL A 143 7.40 8.30 -12.39
N VAL A 144 6.94 9.51 -12.07
CA VAL A 144 7.80 10.70 -12.08
C VAL A 144 8.83 10.68 -10.96
N ASN A 145 8.46 10.23 -9.75
CA ASN A 145 9.45 10.08 -8.67
C ASN A 145 10.47 9.00 -9.01
N VAL A 146 10.07 7.85 -9.58
CA VAL A 146 11.00 6.81 -10.06
C VAL A 146 11.94 7.36 -11.11
N ALA A 147 11.45 8.17 -12.06
CA ALA A 147 12.31 8.85 -13.04
C ALA A 147 13.36 9.74 -12.35
N MET A 148 12.95 10.50 -11.31
CA MET A 148 13.87 11.34 -10.55
C MET A 148 14.90 10.52 -9.77
N VAL A 149 14.49 9.42 -9.13
CA VAL A 149 15.42 8.52 -8.42
C VAL A 149 16.48 7.99 -9.37
N LEU A 150 16.05 7.47 -10.53
CA LEU A 150 16.96 6.91 -11.53
C LEU A 150 17.84 7.96 -12.20
N TYR A 151 17.37 9.21 -12.28
CA TYR A 151 18.18 10.33 -12.77
C TYR A 151 19.25 10.76 -11.76
N VAL A 152 18.91 10.69 -10.47
CA VAL A 152 19.79 11.07 -9.35
C VAL A 152 20.83 9.98 -9.05
N GLN A 153 20.43 8.71 -9.14
CA GLN A 153 21.26 7.56 -8.80
C GLN A 153 21.11 6.46 -9.85
N GLU A 154 22.19 6.12 -10.56
CA GLU A 154 22.13 5.17 -11.67
C GLU A 154 22.34 3.69 -11.27
N GLY A 155 22.40 3.36 -9.96
CA GLY A 155 22.72 1.99 -9.51
C GLY A 155 21.89 1.35 -8.40
N SER A 156 21.17 2.09 -7.53
CA SER A 156 20.46 1.49 -6.38
C SER A 156 19.13 2.16 -6.03
N MET A 157 18.00 1.55 -6.40
CA MET A 157 16.66 2.14 -6.17
C MET A 157 16.25 2.25 -4.68
N PHE A 158 16.90 1.51 -3.76
CA PHE A 158 16.39 1.29 -2.41
C PHE A 158 17.15 1.98 -1.27
N LEU A 159 18.45 2.26 -1.39
CA LEU A 159 19.25 2.86 -0.31
C LEU A 159 19.45 4.36 -0.51
N TRP A 160 18.41 5.14 -0.19
CA TRP A 160 18.48 6.61 -0.16
C TRP A 160 19.54 7.19 0.76
N ILE A 161 20.02 6.41 1.74
CA ILE A 161 21.10 6.78 2.65
C ILE A 161 22.42 7.00 1.89
N LEU A 162 22.59 6.37 0.73
CA LEU A 162 23.80 6.46 -0.10
C LEU A 162 23.74 7.60 -1.13
N VAL A 163 22.62 8.31 -1.23
CA VAL A 163 22.43 9.38 -2.22
C VAL A 163 23.07 10.67 -1.71
N PRO A 164 23.89 11.37 -2.52
CA PRO A 164 24.39 12.70 -2.19
C PRO A 164 23.29 13.66 -1.74
N THR A 165 23.54 14.34 -0.63
CA THR A 165 22.59 15.26 0.03
C THR A 165 21.94 16.24 -0.95
N GLN A 166 22.72 16.89 -1.82
CA GLN A 166 22.21 17.89 -2.78
C GLN A 166 21.15 17.35 -3.74
N GLN A 167 21.28 16.09 -4.16
CA GLN A 167 20.31 15.47 -5.05
C GLN A 167 19.00 15.14 -4.30
N MET A 168 19.09 14.68 -3.04
CA MET A 168 17.92 14.50 -2.18
C MET A 168 17.15 15.82 -1.98
N LEU A 169 17.88 16.93 -1.81
CA LEU A 169 17.27 18.27 -1.74
C LEU A 169 16.53 18.63 -3.02
N ALA A 170 17.12 18.37 -4.18
CA ALA A 170 16.46 18.62 -5.47
C ALA A 170 15.14 17.85 -5.59
N VAL A 171 15.14 16.55 -5.25
CA VAL A 171 13.93 15.71 -5.26
C VAL A 171 12.89 16.23 -4.26
N ALA A 172 13.31 16.65 -3.06
CA ALA A 172 12.42 17.23 -2.06
C ALA A 172 11.77 18.54 -2.54
N VAL A 173 12.53 19.43 -3.18
CA VAL A 173 12.02 20.69 -3.74
C VAL A 173 10.99 20.43 -4.84
N VAL A 174 11.25 19.49 -5.75
CA VAL A 174 10.28 19.18 -6.81
C VAL A 174 8.98 18.57 -6.22
N ASN A 175 9.09 17.72 -5.19
CA ASN A 175 7.91 17.20 -4.52
C ASN A 175 7.15 18.27 -3.72
N LEU A 176 7.83 19.30 -3.20
CA LEU A 176 7.16 20.48 -2.63
C LEU A 176 6.36 21.25 -3.69
N LEU A 177 6.87 21.36 -4.92
CA LEU A 177 6.13 21.96 -6.04
C LEU A 177 4.91 21.11 -6.42
N PHE A 178 5.04 19.77 -6.43
CA PHE A 178 3.89 18.89 -6.64
C PHE A 178 2.84 19.02 -5.54
N LEU A 179 3.27 19.15 -4.28
CA LEU A 179 2.37 19.38 -3.15
C LEU A 179 1.63 20.72 -3.31
N ALA A 180 2.35 21.80 -3.66
CA ALA A 180 1.75 23.10 -3.91
C ALA A 180 0.74 23.06 -5.07
N GLY A 181 1.09 22.37 -6.17
CA GLY A 181 0.19 22.14 -7.30
C GLY A 181 -1.06 21.34 -6.92
N TRP A 182 -0.91 20.32 -6.08
CA TRP A 182 -2.03 19.53 -5.58
C TRP A 182 -2.96 20.34 -4.67
N GLU A 183 -2.39 21.15 -3.77
CA GLU A 183 -3.16 22.04 -2.91
C GLU A 183 -3.91 23.11 -3.73
N ALA A 184 -3.26 23.71 -4.74
CA ALA A 184 -3.91 24.62 -5.69
C ALA A 184 -5.06 23.94 -6.47
N ALA A 185 -4.83 22.71 -6.94
CA ALA A 185 -5.85 21.89 -7.61
C ALA A 185 -7.01 21.54 -6.67
N SER A 186 -6.73 21.32 -5.38
CA SER A 186 -7.76 21.08 -4.38
C SER A 186 -8.65 22.30 -4.18
N TRP A 187 -8.10 23.51 -4.25
CA TRP A 187 -8.89 24.75 -4.14
C TRP A 187 -9.69 25.01 -5.41
N ARG A 188 -9.05 24.87 -6.59
CA ARG A 188 -9.66 25.25 -7.87
C ARG A 188 -10.66 24.21 -8.40
N TRP A 189 -10.36 22.93 -8.22
CA TRP A 189 -11.10 21.82 -8.82
C TRP A 189 -11.66 20.83 -7.80
N ARG A 190 -11.52 21.10 -6.49
CA ARG A 190 -11.98 20.23 -5.39
C ARG A 190 -11.41 18.82 -5.49
N ALA A 191 -10.16 18.71 -5.92
CA ALA A 191 -9.43 17.45 -5.92
C ALA A 191 -9.41 16.84 -4.50
N SER A 192 -9.52 15.51 -4.41
CA SER A 192 -9.50 14.82 -3.13
C SER A 192 -8.12 14.91 -2.48
N THR A 193 -8.07 15.43 -1.25
CA THR A 193 -6.84 15.63 -0.49
C THR A 193 -6.60 14.55 0.59
N VAL A 194 -7.31 13.43 0.49
CA VAL A 194 -7.31 12.41 1.56
C VAL A 194 -5.96 11.69 1.68
N LEU A 195 -5.35 11.32 0.55
CA LEU A 195 -4.12 10.52 0.52
C LEU A 195 -2.94 11.27 -0.10
N GLY A 196 -3.14 11.91 -1.26
CA GLY A 196 -2.06 12.55 -2.05
C GLY A 196 -1.16 13.49 -1.25
N PRO A 197 -1.68 14.57 -0.64
CA PRO A 197 -0.87 15.51 0.14
C PRO A 197 -0.14 14.84 1.31
N ARG A 198 -0.75 13.85 1.96
CA ARG A 198 -0.15 13.14 3.10
C ARG A 198 1.04 12.28 2.67
N VAL A 199 0.92 11.60 1.54
CA VAL A 199 2.02 10.80 0.96
C VAL A 199 3.17 11.71 0.54
N LEU A 200 2.88 12.82 -0.13
CA LEU A 200 3.91 13.80 -0.53
C LEU A 200 4.63 14.39 0.69
N VAL A 201 3.90 14.83 1.72
CA VAL A 201 4.54 15.38 2.94
C VAL A 201 5.38 14.33 3.65
N ALA A 202 4.89 13.09 3.78
CA ALA A 202 5.67 12.01 4.38
C ALA A 202 6.96 11.73 3.59
N TRP A 203 6.89 11.73 2.26
CA TRP A 203 8.06 11.55 1.38
C TRP A 203 9.07 12.68 1.51
N ILE A 204 8.62 13.94 1.49
CA ILE A 204 9.47 15.13 1.64
C ILE A 204 10.17 15.13 3.01
N LEU A 205 9.43 14.90 4.09
CA LEU A 205 9.99 14.87 5.45
C LEU A 205 10.96 13.70 5.64
N GLY A 206 10.68 12.54 5.03
CA GLY A 206 11.57 11.39 5.06
C GLY A 206 12.90 11.67 4.35
N LEU A 207 12.83 12.21 3.13
CA LEU A 207 14.04 12.57 2.36
C LEU A 207 14.88 13.61 3.08
N LEU A 208 14.27 14.73 3.50
CA LEU A 208 14.98 15.79 4.21
C LEU A 208 15.50 15.30 5.56
N GLY A 209 14.72 14.49 6.28
CA GLY A 209 15.12 13.90 7.56
C GLY A 209 16.35 13.01 7.42
N ILE A 210 16.36 12.07 6.47
CA ILE A 210 17.53 11.21 6.18
C ILE A 210 18.73 12.07 5.76
N ALA A 211 18.53 13.02 4.85
CA ALA A 211 19.58 13.92 4.36
C ALA A 211 20.22 14.73 5.51
N THR A 212 19.43 15.15 6.50
CA THR A 212 19.95 15.84 7.69
C THR A 212 20.60 14.90 8.69
N PHE A 213 20.01 13.71 8.93
CA PHE A 213 20.41 12.80 10.00
C PHE A 213 21.83 12.28 9.83
N PHE A 214 22.25 11.99 8.59
CA PHE A 214 23.59 11.49 8.26
C PHE A 214 24.58 12.60 7.88
N ASP A 215 24.18 13.87 7.97
CA ASP A 215 25.05 15.00 7.69
C ASP A 215 25.83 15.41 8.94
N TYR A 216 27.16 15.43 8.82
CA TYR A 216 28.10 15.81 9.89
C TYR A 216 28.42 17.32 9.90
N ALA A 217 27.66 18.13 9.16
CA ALA A 217 27.80 19.59 9.15
C ALA A 217 27.54 20.22 10.55
N PRO A 218 28.00 21.48 10.76
CA PRO A 218 27.82 22.18 12.04
C PRO A 218 26.37 22.25 12.53
N LEU A 219 26.21 22.44 13.85
CA LEU A 219 24.91 22.40 14.54
C LEU A 219 24.20 21.04 14.36
N PHE A 220 24.95 19.93 14.44
CA PHE A 220 24.40 18.57 14.34
C PHE A 220 23.59 18.37 13.05
N GLY A 221 24.17 18.76 11.90
CA GLY A 221 23.54 18.70 10.58
C GLY A 221 22.47 19.77 10.30
N LEU A 222 22.03 20.57 11.29
CA LEU A 222 21.02 21.62 11.07
C LEU A 222 21.57 22.85 10.34
N GLY A 223 22.88 23.10 10.45
CA GLY A 223 23.56 24.20 9.76
C GLY A 223 23.77 23.94 8.27
N SER A 224 23.49 22.74 7.77
CA SER A 224 23.64 22.41 6.35
C SER A 224 22.47 22.92 5.51
N SER A 225 22.63 22.89 4.19
CA SER A 225 21.52 23.19 3.27
C SER A 225 20.32 22.26 3.48
N ALA A 226 20.57 20.99 3.84
CA ALA A 226 19.52 20.02 4.18
C ALA A 226 18.79 20.43 5.45
N GLY A 227 19.53 20.80 6.49
CA GLY A 227 19.01 21.25 7.78
C GLY A 227 18.12 22.47 7.64
N LEU A 228 18.62 23.49 6.95
CA LEU A 228 17.88 24.73 6.69
C LEU A 228 16.60 24.45 5.88
N LEU A 229 16.67 23.64 4.83
CA LEU A 229 15.48 23.30 4.03
C LEU A 229 14.47 22.50 4.84
N TRP A 230 14.93 21.58 5.71
CA TRP A 230 14.07 20.83 6.61
C TRP A 230 13.35 21.74 7.60
N ILE A 231 14.05 22.71 8.20
CA ILE A 231 13.46 23.72 9.11
C ILE A 231 12.42 24.55 8.38
N LEU A 232 12.77 25.14 7.23
CA LEU A 232 11.88 25.99 6.44
C LEU A 232 10.64 25.23 6.00
N THR A 233 10.81 23.98 5.56
CA THR A 233 9.70 23.11 5.15
C THR A 233 8.80 22.80 6.33
N THR A 234 9.37 22.43 7.48
CA THR A 234 8.61 22.06 8.68
C THR A 234 7.80 23.24 9.20
N LEU A 235 8.41 24.43 9.27
CA LEU A 235 7.73 25.66 9.69
C LEU A 235 6.68 26.12 8.68
N GLY A 236 7.00 26.12 7.38
CA GLY A 236 6.10 26.55 6.32
C GLY A 236 4.86 25.65 6.20
N LEU A 237 5.05 24.34 6.18
CA LEU A 237 3.95 23.38 6.18
C LEU A 237 3.18 23.42 7.51
N GLY A 238 3.88 23.56 8.64
CA GLY A 238 3.24 23.72 9.95
C GLY A 238 2.31 24.94 9.98
N TYR A 239 2.77 26.09 9.48
CA TYR A 239 1.98 27.30 9.37
C TYR A 239 0.76 27.11 8.45
N TYR A 240 0.98 26.60 7.23
CA TYR A 240 -0.09 26.37 6.24
C TYR A 240 -1.16 25.40 6.76
N TYR A 241 -0.76 24.25 7.31
CA TYR A 241 -1.69 23.24 7.79
C TYR A 241 -2.34 23.56 9.14
N GLN A 242 -1.86 24.59 9.84
CA GLN A 242 -2.50 25.10 11.04
C GLN A 242 -3.52 26.19 10.73
N HIS A 243 -3.21 27.11 9.80
CA HIS A 243 -4.00 28.33 9.60
C HIS A 243 -4.84 28.32 8.32
N VAL A 244 -4.37 27.68 7.25
CA VAL A 244 -5.04 27.72 5.94
C VAL A 244 -5.91 26.49 5.73
N ARG A 245 -5.33 25.28 5.78
CA ARG A 245 -6.05 24.02 5.61
C ARG A 245 -5.73 23.09 6.76
N ARG A 246 -6.70 22.83 7.64
CA ARG A 246 -6.41 22.02 8.82
C ARG A 246 -6.35 20.51 8.53
N ASP A 247 -5.14 19.95 8.54
CA ASP A 247 -4.89 18.50 8.48
C ASP A 247 -4.02 18.03 9.65
N LEU A 248 -4.67 17.47 10.67
CA LEU A 248 -4.04 17.07 11.92
C LEU A 248 -3.07 15.88 11.75
N VAL A 249 -3.23 15.10 10.67
CA VAL A 249 -2.31 13.98 10.36
C VAL A 249 -0.97 14.54 9.89
N ILE A 250 -0.99 15.58 9.06
CA ILE A 250 0.24 16.24 8.58
C ILE A 250 0.94 16.94 9.74
N LEU A 251 0.20 17.64 10.61
CA LEU A 251 0.78 18.25 11.81
C LEU A 251 1.40 17.21 12.77
N ALA A 252 0.81 16.01 12.86
CA ALA A 252 1.39 14.93 13.64
C ALA A 252 2.68 14.37 13.00
N LEU A 253 2.74 14.25 11.67
CA LEU A 253 3.96 13.87 10.95
C LEU A 253 5.09 14.89 11.17
N LEU A 254 4.77 16.19 11.10
CA LEU A 254 5.71 17.27 11.39
C LEU A 254 6.23 17.20 12.84
N ALA A 255 5.33 17.00 13.81
CA ALA A 255 5.73 16.85 15.21
C ALA A 255 6.62 15.62 15.45
N ALA A 256 6.33 14.50 14.80
CA ALA A 256 7.18 13.30 14.86
C ALA A 256 8.57 13.57 14.27
N GLY A 257 8.65 14.29 13.14
CA GLY A 257 9.92 14.72 12.55
C GLY A 257 10.74 15.61 13.51
N VAL A 258 10.09 16.57 14.19
CA VAL A 258 10.75 17.44 15.17
C VAL A 258 11.30 16.65 16.36
N ILE A 259 10.52 15.71 16.90
CA ILE A 259 10.98 14.84 17.98
C ILE A 259 12.18 13.99 17.53
N GLY A 260 12.14 13.42 16.33
CA GLY A 260 13.25 12.65 15.77
C GLY A 260 14.52 13.48 15.62
N MET A 261 14.40 14.72 15.14
CA MET A 261 15.56 15.60 14.99
C MET A 261 16.10 16.08 16.34
N SER A 262 15.22 16.37 17.31
CA SER A 262 15.61 16.71 18.68
C SER A 262 16.39 15.58 19.34
N LEU A 263 15.93 14.33 19.19
CA LEU A 263 16.63 13.16 19.70
C LEU A 263 18.01 12.97 19.08
N ARG A 264 18.15 13.20 17.77
CA ARG A 264 19.46 13.16 17.11
C ARG A 264 20.40 14.20 17.71
N VAL A 265 19.96 15.46 17.78
CA VAL A 265 20.77 16.60 18.24
C VAL A 265 21.22 16.42 19.68
N VAL A 266 20.27 16.11 20.57
CA VAL A 266 20.57 15.92 21.99
C VAL A 266 21.32 14.62 22.23
N GLY A 267 21.09 13.58 21.40
CA GLY A 267 21.80 12.30 21.51
C GLY A 267 23.28 12.45 21.22
N GLU A 268 23.62 13.16 20.15
CA GLU A 268 25.01 13.47 19.79
C GLU A 268 25.69 14.30 20.90
N LEU A 269 25.03 15.34 21.41
CA LEU A 269 25.51 16.14 22.55
C LEU A 269 25.75 15.30 23.81
N LEU A 270 24.84 14.37 24.12
CA LEU A 270 24.95 13.54 25.32
C LEU A 270 26.03 12.48 25.20
N VAL A 271 26.24 11.92 24.01
CA VAL A 271 27.33 10.95 23.76
C VAL A 271 28.69 11.63 23.91
N GLU A 272 28.82 12.89 23.52
CA GLU A 272 30.05 13.67 23.76
C GLU A 272 30.32 13.96 25.25
N VAL A 273 29.28 14.12 26.06
CA VAL A 273 29.39 14.53 27.49
C VAL A 273 29.39 13.34 28.46
N ALA A 274 28.61 12.31 28.17
CA ALA A 274 28.38 11.16 29.03
C ALA A 274 28.75 9.88 28.26
N ASN A 275 29.98 9.39 28.48
CA ASN A 275 30.49 8.18 27.83
C ASN A 275 29.45 7.03 27.81
N ASP A 276 29.34 6.42 26.63
CA ASP A 276 28.70 5.15 26.32
C ASP A 276 27.16 5.09 26.45
N PHE A 277 26.63 4.50 27.52
CA PHE A 277 25.24 4.04 27.57
C PHE A 277 24.30 4.90 28.44
N TRP A 278 24.86 5.76 29.29
CA TRP A 278 24.08 6.62 30.19
C TRP A 278 23.24 7.67 29.46
N ALA A 279 23.58 7.99 28.20
CA ALA A 279 22.82 8.89 27.33
C ALA A 279 21.38 8.38 27.07
N ALA A 280 21.13 7.07 27.16
CA ALA A 280 19.81 6.50 26.85
C ALA A 280 18.70 6.97 27.81
N LEU A 281 19.00 7.17 29.10
CA LEU A 281 18.02 7.62 30.10
C LEU A 281 17.52 9.06 29.88
N PRO A 282 18.39 10.09 29.76
CA PRO A 282 17.95 11.44 29.46
C PRO A 282 17.30 11.54 28.07
N LEU A 283 17.73 10.76 27.08
CA LEU A 283 17.05 10.69 25.77
C LEU A 283 15.64 10.13 25.88
N ALA A 284 15.45 9.07 26.67
CA ALA A 284 14.12 8.55 26.95
C ALA A 284 13.26 9.62 27.64
N ALA A 285 13.80 10.33 28.64
CA ALA A 285 13.07 11.41 29.31
C ALA A 285 12.67 12.55 28.35
N LEU A 286 13.59 12.97 27.48
CA LEU A 286 13.35 13.99 26.45
C LEU A 286 12.22 13.55 25.50
N LEU A 287 12.33 12.36 24.93
CA LEU A 287 11.33 11.77 24.03
C LEU A 287 9.93 11.78 24.67
N ILE A 288 9.83 11.39 25.93
CA ILE A 288 8.57 11.36 26.67
C ILE A 288 8.01 12.77 26.84
N GLY A 289 8.85 13.71 27.28
CA GLY A 289 8.46 15.10 27.48
C GLY A 289 7.92 15.73 26.20
N GLU A 290 8.66 15.62 25.10
CA GLU A 290 8.28 16.20 23.81
C GLU A 290 7.02 15.55 23.22
N ALA A 291 6.89 14.22 23.33
CA ALA A 291 5.70 13.52 22.84
C ALA A 291 4.43 13.91 23.60
N VAL A 292 4.52 14.09 24.92
CA VAL A 292 3.39 14.55 25.74
C VAL A 292 3.00 15.99 25.38
N ILE A 293 3.98 16.88 25.20
CA ILE A 293 3.76 18.27 24.78
C ILE A 293 3.09 18.31 23.40
N ALA A 294 3.64 17.60 22.42
CA ALA A 294 3.10 17.51 21.07
C ALA A 294 1.68 16.94 21.05
N ALA A 295 1.43 15.87 21.80
CA ALA A 295 0.10 15.27 21.95
C ALA A 295 -0.90 16.24 22.61
N GLY A 296 -0.47 17.03 23.60
CA GLY A 296 -1.29 18.06 24.23
C GLY A 296 -1.60 19.22 23.28
N TRP A 297 -0.62 19.64 22.47
CA TRP A 297 -0.80 20.65 21.42
C TRP A 297 -1.78 20.18 20.34
N LEU A 298 -1.61 18.97 19.80
CA LEU A 298 -2.51 18.39 18.80
C LEU A 298 -3.94 18.22 19.31
N ARG A 299 -4.14 17.82 20.58
CA ARG A 299 -5.46 17.74 21.20
C ARG A 299 -6.13 19.11 21.33
N ARG A 300 -5.38 20.12 21.76
CA ARG A 300 -5.88 21.51 21.84
C ARG A 300 -6.25 22.05 20.46
N LEU A 301 -5.44 21.77 19.44
CA LEU A 301 -5.79 22.10 18.06
C LEU A 301 -7.06 21.37 17.65
N ALA A 302 -7.13 20.04 17.80
CA ALA A 302 -8.28 19.20 17.48
C ALA A 302 -9.60 19.74 18.02
N ALA A 303 -9.61 20.26 19.25
CA ALA A 303 -10.78 20.82 19.92
C ALA A 303 -11.28 22.16 19.34
N ARG A 304 -10.45 22.92 18.60
CA ARG A 304 -10.88 24.17 17.98
C ARG A 304 -11.84 23.88 16.81
N PRO A 305 -12.94 24.64 16.63
CA PRO A 305 -13.79 24.51 15.45
C PRO A 305 -12.96 24.73 14.19
N ALA A 306 -13.19 23.91 13.16
CA ALA A 306 -12.54 24.09 11.87
C ALA A 306 -13.02 25.42 11.26
N PRO A 307 -12.16 26.18 10.55
CA PRO A 307 -12.61 27.35 9.81
C PRO A 307 -13.70 26.91 8.81
N VAL A 308 -14.92 27.41 9.01
CA VAL A 308 -16.06 27.11 8.14
C VAL A 308 -15.92 27.95 6.88
N TRP A 309 -15.68 27.31 5.74
CA TRP A 309 -15.79 27.98 4.45
C TRP A 309 -17.26 28.05 4.05
N PRO A 310 -17.80 29.22 3.64
CA PRO A 310 -19.20 29.32 3.25
C PRO A 310 -19.48 28.43 2.03
N PRO A 311 -20.49 27.54 2.06
CA PRO A 311 -20.90 26.80 0.88
C PRO A 311 -21.48 27.79 -0.14
N ALA A 312 -20.86 27.91 -1.31
CA ALA A 312 -21.29 28.78 -2.42
C ALA A 312 -22.64 28.37 -3.08
N ARG A 313 -23.54 27.69 -2.36
CA ARG A 313 -24.93 27.42 -2.78
C ARG A 313 -25.99 28.02 -1.87
N ALA A 314 -25.63 28.73 -0.79
CA ALA A 314 -26.61 29.46 0.01
C ALA A 314 -26.98 30.83 -0.60
N ALA A 315 -26.20 31.37 -1.54
CA ALA A 315 -26.49 32.65 -2.18
C ALA A 315 -27.50 32.57 -3.36
N VAL A 316 -28.02 31.38 -3.70
CA VAL A 316 -29.04 31.21 -4.76
C VAL A 316 -30.38 30.71 -4.20
N SER A 317 -30.43 30.23 -2.95
CA SER A 317 -31.70 29.91 -2.28
C SER A 317 -32.37 31.12 -1.64
N ASP A 318 -31.59 32.12 -1.20
CA ASP A 318 -32.14 33.30 -0.52
C ASP A 318 -32.66 34.37 -1.51
N ALA A 319 -32.19 34.34 -2.77
CA ALA A 319 -32.76 35.15 -3.84
C ALA A 319 -34.03 34.53 -4.46
N ALA A 320 -34.21 33.20 -4.33
CA ALA A 320 -35.37 32.49 -4.85
C ALA A 320 -36.56 32.45 -3.85
N SER A 321 -36.30 32.63 -2.55
CA SER A 321 -37.34 32.75 -1.51
C SER A 321 -37.88 34.17 -1.35
N GLN A 322 -37.20 35.20 -1.88
CA GLN A 322 -37.69 36.59 -1.92
C GLN A 322 -38.44 36.95 -3.21
N GLY A 323 -38.39 36.11 -4.25
CA GLY A 323 -39.13 36.28 -5.50
C GLY A 323 -40.51 35.60 -5.56
N GLN A 324 -40.89 34.83 -4.54
CA GLN A 324 -42.16 34.08 -4.49
C GLN A 324 -43.23 34.67 -3.55
N THR A 325 -42.99 35.81 -2.92
CA THR A 325 -43.98 36.52 -2.09
C THR A 325 -44.73 37.66 -2.78
N VAL A 326 -44.55 37.86 -4.10
CA VAL A 326 -45.21 38.97 -4.84
C VAL A 326 -46.18 38.49 -5.95
N ALA A 327 -46.42 37.19 -6.11
CA ALA A 327 -47.20 36.66 -7.25
C ALA A 327 -48.44 35.81 -6.88
N ALA A 328 -48.99 35.93 -5.68
CA ALA A 328 -50.22 35.22 -5.31
C ALA A 328 -51.10 36.00 -4.31
N ALA A 329 -51.65 37.14 -4.73
CA ALA A 329 -52.92 37.67 -4.22
C ALA A 329 -53.38 38.90 -5.05
N SER A 330 -53.64 38.69 -6.33
CA SER A 330 -54.47 39.63 -7.12
C SER A 330 -55.51 38.81 -7.87
N HIS A 331 -56.67 38.58 -7.25
CA HIS A 331 -57.95 38.50 -7.95
C HIS A 331 -59.11 38.58 -6.94
N LEU A 332 -59.92 39.63 -7.14
CA LEU A 332 -61.38 39.73 -6.97
C LEU A 332 -61.96 40.26 -5.63
N GLN A 333 -62.37 41.53 -5.76
CA GLN A 333 -63.44 42.32 -5.11
C GLN A 333 -64.67 41.55 -4.60
N SER A 334 -65.24 42.00 -3.47
CA SER A 334 -66.58 42.67 -3.41
C SER A 334 -67.09 42.88 -1.97
N GLY A 335 -67.81 44.00 -1.74
CA GLY A 335 -68.77 44.22 -0.63
C GLY A 335 -68.18 44.72 0.70
N SER A 336 -68.19 46.03 0.99
CA SER A 336 -69.29 46.83 1.60
C SER A 336 -69.34 46.76 3.13
N ALA A 337 -69.21 47.95 3.77
CA ALA A 337 -69.79 48.46 5.04
C ALA A 337 -69.72 47.57 6.32
N GLU A 338 -69.66 48.04 7.57
CA GLU A 338 -69.92 49.30 8.27
C GLU A 338 -69.46 49.06 9.74
N ASP A 339 -69.12 50.14 10.48
CA ASP A 339 -69.35 50.36 11.93
C ASP A 339 -68.79 49.38 13.00
N ALA A 340 -68.52 49.75 14.26
CA ALA A 340 -68.29 51.01 14.97
C ALA A 340 -67.78 50.63 16.39
N THR A 341 -66.92 51.46 16.97
CA THR A 341 -66.89 51.90 18.39
C THR A 341 -66.90 50.96 19.61
N SER A 342 -66.05 51.38 20.58
CA SER A 342 -66.30 51.50 22.05
C SER A 342 -65.70 50.44 22.99
N ARG A 343 -64.78 50.90 23.88
CA ARG A 343 -64.92 51.14 25.35
C ARG A 343 -64.57 49.90 26.19
N ALA A 344 -63.44 49.89 26.91
CA ALA A 344 -63.20 50.49 28.25
C ALA A 344 -63.75 49.63 29.41
N GLY A 345 -62.85 49.23 30.33
CA GLY A 345 -63.15 48.62 31.62
C GLY A 345 -61.88 48.28 32.42
N THR A 346 -61.53 49.14 33.37
CA THR A 346 -60.57 48.98 34.48
C THR A 346 -61.37 48.92 35.82
N PRO A 347 -60.75 48.80 37.03
CA PRO A 347 -59.74 47.86 37.54
C PRO A 347 -60.08 47.31 38.97
N GLY A 348 -59.23 46.46 39.55
CA GLY A 348 -59.22 46.05 40.97
C GLY A 348 -59.25 44.52 41.14
N SER A 349 -58.48 43.84 42.01
CA SER A 349 -57.82 44.22 43.25
C SER A 349 -56.71 43.21 43.63
N ASP A 350 -55.60 43.75 44.15
CA ASP A 350 -54.71 43.28 45.21
C ASP A 350 -54.41 41.78 45.50
N SER A 351 -53.10 41.50 45.36
CA SER A 351 -52.20 40.85 46.31
C SER A 351 -52.46 39.42 46.80
N ALA A 352 -51.64 38.48 46.30
CA ALA A 352 -50.92 37.51 47.15
C ALA A 352 -49.77 36.84 46.36
N ARG A 353 -48.55 37.29 46.68
CA ARG A 353 -47.27 36.56 46.85
C ARG A 353 -47.06 35.31 45.97
N HIS A 354 -46.15 35.37 44.99
CA HIS A 354 -44.70 35.11 45.18
C HIS A 354 -44.45 33.83 45.97
N ASP A 355 -44.22 32.70 45.27
CA ASP A 355 -43.32 31.60 45.65
C ASP A 355 -43.42 30.41 44.65
N ALA A 356 -43.18 30.67 43.36
CA ALA A 356 -43.15 29.58 42.35
C ALA A 356 -42.22 29.84 41.15
N GLY A 357 -41.24 30.75 41.29
CA GLY A 357 -40.35 31.14 40.18
C GLY A 357 -38.89 30.70 40.31
N ALA A 358 -38.42 30.36 41.52
CA ALA A 358 -36.99 30.12 41.76
C ALA A 358 -36.53 28.66 41.54
N ALA A 359 -37.43 27.68 41.60
CA ALA A 359 -37.05 26.26 41.50
C ALA A 359 -36.92 25.73 40.05
N ALA A 360 -37.47 26.42 39.06
CA ALA A 360 -37.45 25.97 37.65
C ALA A 360 -36.21 26.43 36.87
N GLY A 361 -35.53 27.49 37.32
CA GLY A 361 -34.30 28.02 36.71
C GLY A 361 -33.07 27.17 37.04
N ASP A 362 -32.94 26.76 38.30
CA ASP A 362 -31.79 26.00 38.78
C ASP A 362 -31.78 24.55 38.29
N VAL A 363 -32.96 23.92 38.11
CA VAL A 363 -33.05 22.56 37.55
C VAL A 363 -32.66 22.55 36.07
N ARG A 364 -32.98 23.61 35.31
CA ARG A 364 -32.61 23.73 33.89
C ARG A 364 -31.13 24.09 33.72
N ALA A 365 -30.59 24.95 34.60
CA ALA A 365 -29.16 25.24 34.63
C ALA A 365 -28.34 24.01 35.07
N ALA A 366 -28.82 23.23 36.03
CA ALA A 366 -28.19 21.99 36.48
C ALA A 366 -28.35 20.84 35.46
N SER A 367 -29.46 20.76 34.71
CA SER A 367 -29.60 19.78 33.62
C SER A 367 -28.74 20.16 32.41
N ILE A 368 -28.58 21.44 32.08
CA ILE A 368 -27.68 21.88 30.99
C ILE A 368 -26.21 21.75 31.41
N LYS A 369 -25.90 21.96 32.69
CA LYS A 369 -24.56 21.73 33.25
C LYS A 369 -24.26 20.24 33.39
N GLY A 370 -25.24 19.44 33.79
CA GLY A 370 -25.18 17.97 33.86
C GLY A 370 -25.17 17.30 32.48
N GLU A 371 -25.81 17.87 31.45
CA GLU A 371 -25.73 17.41 30.05
C GLU A 371 -24.45 17.90 29.37
N ARG A 372 -23.91 19.08 29.75
CA ARG A 372 -22.55 19.49 29.36
C ARG A 372 -21.51 18.62 30.04
N GLU A 373 -21.63 18.31 31.32
CA GLU A 373 -20.69 17.48 32.08
C GLU A 373 -20.79 16.00 31.67
N ALA A 374 -22.00 15.47 31.42
CA ALA A 374 -22.21 14.14 30.84
C ALA A 374 -21.79 14.06 29.36
N GLY A 375 -21.90 15.18 28.62
CA GLY A 375 -21.36 15.34 27.27
C GLY A 375 -19.82 15.47 27.23
N ILE A 376 -19.19 15.86 28.33
CA ILE A 376 -17.74 15.96 28.50
C ILE A 376 -17.14 14.63 29.03
N GLN A 377 -17.93 13.81 29.72
CA GLN A 377 -17.48 12.53 30.33
C GLN A 377 -17.55 11.31 29.42
N HIS A 378 -18.08 11.41 28.19
CA HIS A 378 -17.60 10.49 27.15
C HIS A 378 -16.15 10.89 26.86
N GLN A 379 -15.20 10.26 27.56
CA GLN A 379 -13.77 10.29 27.22
C GLN A 379 -13.64 9.83 25.77
N ALA A 380 -13.76 10.76 24.83
CA ALA A 380 -13.50 10.52 23.44
C ALA A 380 -12.02 10.13 23.39
N ASN A 381 -11.77 8.85 23.13
CA ASN A 381 -10.42 8.33 22.95
C ASN A 381 -9.62 9.32 22.10
N PRO A 382 -8.40 9.70 22.52
CA PRO A 382 -7.61 10.70 21.80
C PRO A 382 -7.52 10.29 20.31
N PRO A 383 -7.49 11.24 19.36
CA PRO A 383 -7.45 10.90 17.94
C PRO A 383 -6.30 9.94 17.61
N TRP A 384 -6.48 9.06 16.62
CA TRP A 384 -5.54 7.97 16.32
C TRP A 384 -4.09 8.43 16.07
N TYR A 385 -3.89 9.61 15.49
CA TYR A 385 -2.55 10.15 15.23
C TYR A 385 -1.86 10.62 16.53
N VAL A 386 -2.62 11.07 17.52
CA VAL A 386 -2.11 11.38 18.87
C VAL A 386 -1.75 10.09 19.60
N GLN A 387 -2.59 9.05 19.46
CA GLN A 387 -2.29 7.73 20.00
C GLN A 387 -1.04 7.14 19.36
N GLY A 388 -0.92 7.23 18.02
CA GLY A 388 0.22 6.74 17.26
C GLY A 388 1.52 7.43 17.66
N LEU A 389 1.49 8.77 17.81
CA LEU A 389 2.64 9.55 18.28
C LEU A 389 3.08 9.11 19.68
N LEU A 390 2.15 9.08 20.64
CA LEU A 390 2.44 8.66 22.02
C LEU A 390 2.90 7.21 22.12
N ALA A 391 2.32 6.32 21.32
CA ALA A 391 2.72 4.92 21.27
C ALA A 391 4.15 4.79 20.71
N LEU A 392 4.46 5.41 19.58
CA LEU A 392 5.80 5.38 18.98
C LEU A 392 6.86 5.87 19.99
N SER A 393 6.60 6.99 20.65
CA SER A 393 7.50 7.54 21.67
C SER A 393 7.63 6.64 22.90
N ALA A 394 6.54 6.03 23.38
CA ALA A 394 6.61 5.10 24.51
C ALA A 394 7.43 3.84 24.18
N TRP A 395 7.26 3.29 22.98
CA TRP A 395 8.00 2.13 22.52
C TRP A 395 9.50 2.44 22.32
N LEU A 396 9.82 3.58 21.69
CA LEU A 396 11.21 4.00 21.52
C LEU A 396 11.88 4.34 22.87
N ALA A 397 11.15 4.97 23.80
CA ALA A 397 11.66 5.19 25.17
C ALA A 397 11.90 3.88 25.91
N THR A 398 11.03 2.89 25.75
CA THR A 398 11.25 1.55 26.34
C THR A 398 12.45 0.86 25.70
N LEU A 399 12.67 1.01 24.39
CA LEU A 399 13.85 0.48 23.71
C LEU A 399 15.14 1.12 24.25
N LEU A 400 15.16 2.43 24.46
CA LEU A 400 16.30 3.12 25.09
C LEU A 400 16.55 2.60 26.52
N LEU A 401 15.50 2.37 27.30
CA LEU A 401 15.61 1.78 28.64
C LEU A 401 16.16 0.35 28.62
N LEU A 402 15.73 -0.46 27.64
CA LEU A 402 16.23 -1.83 27.48
C LEU A 402 17.68 -1.85 27.00
N LEU A 403 18.04 -0.97 26.07
CA LEU A 403 19.42 -0.79 25.62
C LEU A 403 20.31 -0.42 26.80
N PHE A 404 19.86 0.52 27.65
CA PHE A 404 20.55 0.85 28.90
C PHE A 404 20.73 -0.38 29.78
N LEU A 405 19.68 -1.17 30.00
CA LEU A 405 19.71 -2.31 30.91
C LEU A 405 20.67 -3.41 30.41
N VAL A 406 20.73 -3.65 29.10
CA VAL A 406 21.68 -4.58 28.45
C VAL A 406 23.11 -4.03 28.49
N ALA A 407 23.30 -2.76 28.13
CA ALA A 407 24.62 -2.14 28.07
C ALA A 407 25.23 -1.86 29.46
N SER A 408 24.41 -1.82 30.50
CA SER A 408 24.86 -1.60 31.88
C SER A 408 25.48 -2.83 32.55
N GLU A 409 25.65 -3.95 31.83
CA GLU A 409 26.14 -5.24 32.38
C GLU A 409 25.29 -5.74 33.57
N LEU A 410 24.01 -5.33 33.63
CA LEU A 410 23.08 -5.82 34.66
C LEU A 410 22.55 -7.22 34.31
N ILE A 411 22.72 -7.66 33.06
CA ILE A 411 22.32 -8.97 32.53
C ILE A 411 23.52 -9.63 31.87
N ASP A 412 24.36 -10.26 32.67
CA ASP A 412 25.58 -10.93 32.17
C ASP A 412 25.43 -12.44 31.95
N SER A 413 24.22 -12.98 32.19
CA SER A 413 23.94 -14.42 32.05
C SER A 413 22.57 -14.68 31.40
N GLY A 414 22.47 -15.77 30.64
CA GLY A 414 21.21 -16.27 30.10
C GLY A 414 20.19 -16.58 31.20
N THR A 415 20.66 -17.00 32.38
CA THR A 415 19.83 -17.15 33.58
C THR A 415 19.30 -15.80 34.10
N GLY A 416 20.16 -14.77 34.17
CA GLY A 416 19.76 -13.39 34.50
C GLY A 416 18.73 -12.82 33.53
N ALA A 417 18.88 -13.10 32.23
CA ALA A 417 17.94 -12.70 31.19
C ALA A 417 16.54 -13.32 31.41
N LYS A 418 16.47 -14.62 31.72
CA LYS A 418 15.20 -15.32 32.00
C LYS A 418 14.48 -14.74 33.23
N ILE A 419 15.21 -14.55 34.35
CA ILE A 419 14.62 -14.04 35.60
C ILE A 419 14.13 -12.60 35.40
N THR A 420 14.97 -11.75 34.82
CA THR A 420 14.61 -10.35 34.54
C THR A 420 13.41 -10.29 33.59
N GLY A 421 13.39 -11.13 32.55
CA GLY A 421 12.29 -11.15 31.59
C GLY A 421 10.96 -11.56 32.22
N VAL A 422 10.93 -12.57 33.10
CA VAL A 422 9.73 -12.94 33.87
C VAL A 422 9.30 -11.82 34.81
N ALA A 423 10.25 -11.16 35.48
CA ALA A 423 9.96 -10.02 36.36
C ALA A 423 9.30 -8.86 35.59
N LEU A 424 9.82 -8.50 34.41
CA LEU A 424 9.24 -7.47 33.54
C LEU A 424 7.82 -7.86 33.08
N CYS A 425 7.57 -9.14 32.77
CA CYS A 425 6.23 -9.64 32.43
C CYS A 425 5.25 -9.47 33.60
N ALA A 426 5.66 -9.84 34.81
CA ALA A 426 4.84 -9.71 36.01
C ALA A 426 4.52 -8.23 36.33
N LEU A 427 5.53 -7.36 36.22
CA LEU A 427 5.41 -5.92 36.44
C LEU A 427 4.46 -5.29 35.41
N ALA A 428 4.55 -5.69 34.14
CA ALA A 428 3.63 -5.27 33.09
C ALA A 428 2.19 -5.71 33.37
N VAL A 429 1.95 -6.99 33.67
CA VAL A 429 0.61 -7.53 33.95
C VAL A 429 -0.03 -6.86 35.16
N GLY A 430 0.74 -6.63 36.23
CA GLY A 430 0.27 -5.93 37.42
C GLY A 430 0.01 -4.44 37.16
N GLY A 431 0.99 -3.74 36.58
CA GLY A 431 0.92 -2.31 36.32
C GLY A 431 -0.19 -1.91 35.34
N LEU A 432 -0.49 -2.75 34.35
CA LEU A 432 -1.57 -2.51 33.39
C LEU A 432 -2.96 -2.57 34.01
N ARG A 433 -3.12 -3.20 35.18
CA ARG A 433 -4.39 -3.20 35.92
C ARG A 433 -4.65 -1.91 36.71
N VAL A 434 -3.59 -1.16 37.01
CA VAL A 434 -3.65 0.04 37.86
C VAL A 434 -3.43 1.33 37.06
N SER A 435 -2.78 1.26 35.89
CA SER A 435 -2.43 2.45 35.10
C SER A 435 -3.60 3.02 34.30
N ALA A 436 -3.90 4.30 34.50
CA ALA A 436 -4.94 5.02 33.77
C ALA A 436 -4.43 5.75 32.51
N GLY A 437 -3.14 6.12 32.46
CA GLY A 437 -2.57 6.93 31.39
C GLY A 437 -2.18 6.13 30.13
N LEU A 438 -2.53 6.61 28.94
CA LEU A 438 -2.21 5.95 27.65
C LEU A 438 -0.70 5.72 27.48
N PHE A 439 0.13 6.70 27.81
CA PHE A 439 1.59 6.60 27.70
C PHE A 439 2.15 5.46 28.56
N TRP A 440 1.79 5.43 29.85
CA TRP A 440 2.23 4.38 30.78
C TRP A 440 1.72 3.00 30.40
N ARG A 441 0.49 2.90 29.86
CA ARG A 441 -0.03 1.64 29.31
C ARG A 441 0.83 1.13 28.14
N GLN A 442 1.29 2.02 27.26
CA GLN A 442 2.18 1.64 26.15
C GLN A 442 3.57 1.22 26.65
N CYS A 443 4.15 1.94 27.61
CA CYS A 443 5.43 1.59 28.22
C CYS A 443 5.40 0.23 28.92
N LEU A 444 4.38 -0.02 29.75
CA LEU A 444 4.19 -1.31 30.42
C LEU A 444 3.94 -2.44 29.42
N THR A 445 3.22 -2.17 28.33
CA THR A 445 3.03 -3.16 27.25
C THR A 445 4.35 -3.51 26.56
N ALA A 446 5.15 -2.49 26.20
CA ALA A 446 6.47 -2.69 25.60
C ALA A 446 7.40 -3.47 26.55
N MET A 447 7.38 -3.16 27.84
CA MET A 447 8.16 -3.85 28.87
C MET A 447 7.73 -5.30 29.06
N GLY A 448 6.43 -5.59 29.07
CA GLY A 448 5.92 -6.96 29.14
C GLY A 448 6.22 -7.81 27.89
N PHE A 449 6.32 -7.17 26.73
CA PHE A 449 6.76 -7.85 25.51
C PHE A 449 8.27 -8.06 25.47
N ALA A 450 9.05 -7.05 25.86
CA ALA A 450 10.50 -7.16 26.00
C ALA A 450 10.89 -8.24 27.02
N GLY A 451 10.13 -8.38 28.11
CA GLY A 451 10.33 -9.47 29.07
C GLY A 451 10.18 -10.86 28.44
N GLN A 452 9.20 -11.05 27.54
CA GLN A 452 9.03 -12.30 26.79
C GLN A 452 10.19 -12.54 25.80
N LEU A 453 10.67 -11.50 25.12
CA LEU A 453 11.82 -11.59 24.22
C LEU A 453 13.12 -11.89 24.97
N LEU A 454 13.30 -11.31 26.15
CA LEU A 454 14.48 -11.52 26.98
C LEU A 454 14.54 -12.95 27.54
N VAL A 455 13.38 -13.52 27.90
CA VAL A 455 13.25 -14.95 28.20
C VAL A 455 13.64 -15.80 26.99
N LEU A 456 13.10 -15.48 25.80
CA LEU A 456 13.43 -16.20 24.57
C LEU A 456 14.95 -16.16 24.31
N PHE A 457 15.56 -14.98 24.44
CA PHE A 457 17.00 -14.80 24.31
C PHE A 457 17.79 -15.65 25.31
N GLY A 458 17.43 -15.63 26.60
CA GLY A 458 18.08 -16.46 27.62
C GLY A 458 17.88 -17.97 27.45
N LEU A 459 16.91 -18.41 26.64
CA LEU A 459 16.75 -19.80 26.22
C LEU A 459 17.58 -20.15 24.97
N LEU A 460 17.78 -19.20 24.06
CA LEU A 460 18.60 -19.36 22.85
C LEU A 460 20.09 -19.35 23.14
N TYR A 461 20.53 -18.63 24.18
CA TYR A 461 21.93 -18.48 24.57
C TYR A 461 22.13 -18.98 26.03
N PRO A 462 22.07 -20.30 26.26
CA PRO A 462 22.24 -20.86 27.60
C PRO A 462 23.70 -20.74 28.09
N ASP A 463 23.87 -20.46 29.38
CA ASP A 463 25.19 -20.31 30.04
C ASP A 463 26.00 -21.64 30.09
N SER A 464 25.34 -22.77 29.83
CA SER A 464 25.96 -24.10 29.79
C SER A 464 25.68 -24.80 28.46
N SER A 465 26.66 -25.50 27.91
CA SER A 465 26.54 -26.36 26.72
C SER A 465 25.60 -27.58 26.89
N ALA A 466 24.98 -27.71 28.07
CA ALA A 466 24.00 -28.75 28.37
C ALA A 466 22.68 -28.44 27.64
N TYR A 467 22.49 -29.12 26.50
CA TYR A 467 21.26 -29.33 25.75
C TYR A 467 20.36 -28.11 25.55
N PHE A 468 20.17 -27.73 24.29
CA PHE A 468 18.97 -27.04 23.82
C PHE A 468 17.76 -27.71 24.49
N GLU A 469 17.15 -27.07 25.50
CA GLU A 469 16.11 -27.72 26.29
C GLU A 469 15.00 -28.13 25.33
N SER A 470 14.72 -29.44 25.24
CA SER A 470 13.73 -29.99 24.31
C SER A 470 12.31 -29.41 24.51
N GLY A 471 12.11 -28.64 25.59
CA GLY A 471 10.91 -27.89 25.92
C GLY A 471 10.97 -26.36 25.72
N MET A 472 11.99 -25.78 25.07
CA MET A 472 12.10 -24.33 24.87
C MET A 472 10.82 -23.70 24.27
N TRP A 473 10.35 -24.22 23.13
CA TRP A 473 9.15 -23.70 22.48
C TRP A 473 7.90 -23.89 23.34
N PHE A 474 7.85 -24.98 24.11
CA PHE A 474 6.78 -25.21 25.07
C PHE A 474 6.82 -24.17 26.21
N TYR A 475 8.00 -23.84 26.74
CA TYR A 475 8.17 -22.80 27.75
C TYR A 475 7.68 -21.43 27.23
N VAL A 476 8.09 -21.05 26.02
CA VAL A 476 7.67 -19.81 25.37
C VAL A 476 6.15 -19.80 25.14
N LEU A 477 5.56 -20.93 24.74
CA LEU A 477 4.11 -21.08 24.58
C LEU A 477 3.37 -20.87 25.90
N VAL A 478 3.85 -21.50 26.99
CA VAL A 478 3.25 -21.40 28.32
C VAL A 478 3.36 -19.97 28.86
N LEU A 479 4.55 -19.36 28.79
CA LEU A 479 4.74 -17.97 29.23
C LEU A 479 3.83 -17.02 28.44
N GLY A 480 3.80 -17.15 27.10
CA GLY A 480 2.91 -16.36 26.25
C GLY A 480 1.44 -16.54 26.62
N ALA A 481 0.99 -17.78 26.86
CA ALA A 481 -0.38 -18.08 27.27
C ALA A 481 -0.74 -17.50 28.65
N VAL A 482 0.19 -17.54 29.62
CA VAL A 482 0.00 -16.96 30.96
C VAL A 482 -0.11 -15.44 30.87
N VAL A 483 0.81 -14.78 30.16
CA VAL A 483 0.77 -13.32 29.97
C VAL A 483 -0.48 -12.90 29.19
N TYR A 484 -0.89 -13.68 28.19
CA TYR A 484 -2.12 -13.47 27.43
C TYR A 484 -3.37 -13.56 28.33
N ALA A 485 -3.47 -14.61 29.16
CA ALA A 485 -4.62 -14.85 30.03
C ALA A 485 -4.73 -13.80 31.13
N LEU A 486 -3.60 -13.41 31.73
CA LEU A 486 -3.57 -12.45 32.84
C LEU A 486 -3.53 -10.98 32.39
N GLY A 487 -3.09 -10.72 31.16
CA GLY A 487 -2.95 -9.39 30.59
C GLY A 487 -4.30 -8.70 30.45
N ALA A 488 -4.39 -7.45 30.92
CA ALA A 488 -5.58 -6.62 30.79
C ALA A 488 -5.65 -5.87 29.45
N GLU A 489 -4.49 -5.58 28.83
CA GLU A 489 -4.39 -4.83 27.57
C GLU A 489 -4.55 -5.70 26.33
N THR A 490 -5.27 -5.16 25.34
CA THR A 490 -5.40 -5.75 24.00
C THR A 490 -4.05 -5.87 23.30
N LEU A 491 -3.17 -4.86 23.41
CA LEU A 491 -1.89 -4.85 22.72
C LEU A 491 -0.91 -5.88 23.31
N LEU A 492 -0.84 -5.99 24.64
CA LEU A 492 -0.02 -7.03 25.28
C LEU A 492 -0.53 -8.44 24.92
N ARG A 493 -1.84 -8.66 24.93
CA ARG A 493 -2.44 -9.92 24.43
C ARG A 493 -2.08 -10.20 22.98
N PHE A 494 -2.10 -9.20 22.11
CA PHE A 494 -1.69 -9.35 20.72
C PHE A 494 -0.22 -9.79 20.60
N LEU A 495 0.69 -9.13 21.33
CA LEU A 495 2.12 -9.44 21.32
C LEU A 495 2.41 -10.84 21.90
N SER A 496 1.77 -11.20 23.01
CA SER A 496 1.88 -12.53 23.62
C SER A 496 1.29 -13.62 22.73
N ALA A 497 0.18 -13.36 22.03
CA ALA A 497 -0.33 -14.28 21.03
C ALA A 497 0.62 -14.43 19.84
N GLY A 498 1.41 -13.40 19.51
CA GLY A 498 2.50 -13.48 18.55
C GLY A 498 3.59 -14.44 19.01
N MET A 499 4.02 -14.34 20.27
CA MET A 499 4.96 -15.29 20.89
C MET A 499 4.41 -16.72 20.88
N MET A 500 3.12 -16.90 21.17
CA MET A 500 2.46 -18.21 21.08
C MET A 500 2.46 -18.76 19.65
N ALA A 501 2.21 -17.92 18.65
CA ALA A 501 2.24 -18.32 17.24
C ALA A 501 3.65 -18.75 16.82
N THR A 502 4.69 -18.00 17.21
CA THR A 502 6.08 -18.36 16.96
C THR A 502 6.47 -19.67 17.66
N ALA A 503 6.05 -19.87 18.92
CA ALA A 503 6.29 -21.11 19.64
C ALA A 503 5.57 -22.31 19.01
N LEU A 504 4.32 -22.14 18.56
CA LEU A 504 3.59 -23.20 17.87
C LEU A 504 4.24 -23.54 16.53
N ALA A 505 4.70 -22.53 15.78
CA ALA A 505 5.48 -22.74 14.57
C ALA A 505 6.75 -23.55 14.87
N GLY A 506 7.51 -23.16 15.89
CA GLY A 506 8.70 -23.88 16.35
C GLY A 506 8.42 -25.35 16.72
N LEU A 507 7.32 -25.63 17.41
CA LEU A 507 6.89 -27.00 17.73
C LEU A 507 6.54 -27.83 16.49
N ILE A 508 5.82 -27.23 15.53
CA ILE A 508 5.48 -27.89 14.25
C ILE A 508 6.76 -28.21 13.48
N VAL A 509 7.69 -27.25 13.38
CA VAL A 509 8.97 -27.44 12.69
C VAL A 509 9.81 -28.52 13.37
N GLN A 510 9.90 -28.51 14.70
CA GLN A 510 10.63 -29.52 15.47
C GLN A 510 10.04 -30.93 15.29
N TYR A 511 8.72 -31.04 15.12
CA TYR A 511 8.04 -32.31 14.86
C TYR A 511 8.29 -32.81 13.42
N LEU A 512 8.19 -31.92 12.43
CA LEU A 512 8.39 -32.28 11.02
C LEU A 512 9.86 -32.55 10.68
N VAL A 513 10.78 -31.82 11.30
CA VAL A 513 12.22 -31.91 11.07
C VAL A 513 12.96 -31.95 12.41
N PRO A 514 13.12 -33.14 13.02
CA PRO A 514 13.89 -33.29 14.24
C PRO A 514 15.34 -32.81 14.06
N GLY A 515 15.85 -32.00 15.00
CA GLY A 515 17.22 -31.46 14.94
C GLY A 515 17.39 -30.20 14.08
N PHE A 516 16.30 -29.62 13.55
CA PHE A 516 16.34 -28.42 12.70
C PHE A 516 17.19 -27.26 13.29
N LEU A 517 17.00 -26.95 14.58
CA LEU A 517 17.70 -25.85 15.27
C LEU A 517 19.16 -26.18 15.64
N GLN A 518 19.57 -27.44 15.55
CA GLN A 518 20.93 -27.89 15.87
C GLN A 518 21.83 -27.95 14.63
N SER A 519 21.26 -27.75 13.43
CA SER A 519 22.02 -27.80 12.20
C SER A 519 22.58 -26.41 11.84
N ASP A 520 23.88 -26.34 11.51
CA ASP A 520 24.49 -25.17 10.86
C ASP A 520 23.80 -24.79 9.53
N ARG A 521 22.91 -25.66 9.04
CA ARG A 521 22.10 -25.54 7.83
C ARG A 521 20.77 -24.80 8.01
N MET A 522 20.49 -24.20 9.16
CA MET A 522 19.29 -23.36 9.34
C MET A 522 19.24 -22.25 8.29
N TRP A 523 20.41 -21.67 7.98
CA TRP A 523 20.57 -20.67 6.93
C TRP A 523 20.44 -21.27 5.52
N ASP A 524 21.00 -22.47 5.28
CA ASP A 524 20.91 -23.16 3.99
C ASP A 524 19.45 -23.48 3.55
N TRP A 525 18.55 -23.72 4.50
CA TRP A 525 17.13 -23.97 4.22
C TRP A 525 16.32 -22.71 3.87
N LEU A 526 16.82 -21.52 4.25
CA LEU A 526 16.28 -20.26 3.77
C LEU A 526 16.76 -19.96 2.34
N ASP A 527 17.89 -20.54 1.92
CA ASP A 527 18.59 -20.11 0.72
C ASP A 527 18.19 -20.82 -0.59
N TYR A 528 17.89 -22.14 -0.69
CA TYR A 528 17.84 -22.71 -2.07
C TYR A 528 16.99 -23.96 -2.42
N GLU A 529 16.13 -24.51 -1.56
CA GLU A 529 15.19 -25.57 -2.00
C GLU A 529 13.73 -25.19 -1.75
N ALA A 530 13.08 -24.59 -2.76
CA ALA A 530 11.65 -24.26 -2.73
C ALA A 530 10.75 -25.45 -2.31
N ILE A 531 11.14 -26.69 -2.65
CA ILE A 531 10.42 -27.91 -2.27
C ILE A 531 10.62 -28.25 -0.79
N GLY A 532 11.85 -28.14 -0.25
CA GLY A 532 12.14 -28.34 1.16
C GLY A 532 11.44 -27.30 2.03
N ALA A 533 11.58 -26.02 1.67
CA ALA A 533 10.91 -24.91 2.33
C ALA A 533 9.37 -25.11 2.37
N THR A 534 8.77 -25.62 1.29
CA THR A 534 7.32 -25.89 1.25
C THR A 534 6.89 -26.95 2.27
N ARG A 535 7.69 -28.00 2.50
CA ARG A 535 7.37 -29.05 3.49
C ARG A 535 7.32 -28.53 4.93
N VAL A 536 8.08 -27.48 5.23
CA VAL A 536 8.21 -26.93 6.58
C VAL A 536 7.26 -25.76 6.80
N TRP A 537 7.23 -24.80 5.87
CA TRP A 537 6.49 -23.55 6.07
C TRP A 537 5.01 -23.64 5.72
N LEU A 538 4.63 -24.49 4.76
CA LEU A 538 3.23 -24.63 4.36
C LEU A 538 2.33 -25.18 5.49
N PRO A 539 2.71 -26.23 6.25
CA PRO A 539 1.95 -26.69 7.41
C PRO A 539 1.73 -25.60 8.47
N VAL A 540 2.80 -24.88 8.80
CA VAL A 540 2.77 -23.76 9.77
C VAL A 540 1.82 -22.67 9.30
N ALA A 541 1.94 -22.26 8.04
CA ALA A 541 1.13 -21.22 7.43
C ALA A 541 -0.36 -21.60 7.39
N VAL A 542 -0.68 -22.81 6.92
CA VAL A 542 -2.07 -23.29 6.83
C VAL A 542 -2.69 -23.44 8.21
N ALA A 543 -2.00 -24.10 9.15
CA ALA A 543 -2.50 -24.27 10.51
C ALA A 543 -2.77 -22.92 11.18
N GLY A 544 -1.80 -22.01 11.15
CA GLY A 544 -1.94 -20.67 11.72
C GLY A 544 -3.05 -19.86 11.05
N ALA A 545 -3.22 -19.96 9.73
CA ALA A 545 -4.28 -19.26 9.00
C ALA A 545 -5.67 -19.75 9.40
N TRP A 546 -5.87 -21.06 9.54
CA TRP A 546 -7.13 -21.61 10.03
C TRP A 546 -7.42 -21.15 11.46
N THR A 547 -6.42 -21.17 12.35
CA THR A 547 -6.55 -20.63 13.71
C THR A 547 -6.96 -19.15 13.70
N ALA A 548 -6.31 -18.33 12.88
CA ALA A 548 -6.65 -16.91 12.73
C ALA A 548 -8.07 -16.71 12.19
N ALA A 549 -8.46 -17.43 11.15
CA ALA A 549 -9.79 -17.32 10.55
C ALA A 549 -10.91 -17.69 11.53
N ILE A 550 -10.73 -18.77 12.29
CA ILE A 550 -11.66 -19.20 13.34
C ILE A 550 -11.72 -18.14 14.45
N ALA A 551 -10.57 -17.64 14.92
CA ALA A 551 -10.52 -16.62 15.96
C ALA A 551 -11.17 -15.29 15.53
N PHE A 552 -10.98 -14.87 14.27
CA PHE A 552 -11.67 -13.72 13.70
C PHE A 552 -13.18 -13.94 13.64
N TYR A 553 -13.63 -15.08 13.12
CA TYR A 553 -15.05 -15.37 13.05
C TYR A 553 -15.68 -15.36 14.44
N LEU A 554 -15.13 -16.12 15.40
CA LEU A 554 -15.66 -16.18 16.76
C LEU A 554 -15.57 -14.84 17.52
N GLY A 555 -14.49 -14.08 17.32
CA GLY A 555 -14.28 -12.81 18.02
C GLY A 555 -15.19 -11.67 17.55
N TYR A 556 -15.65 -11.69 16.29
CA TYR A 556 -16.47 -10.62 15.70
C TYR A 556 -17.91 -11.03 15.37
N ALA A 557 -18.21 -12.33 15.21
CA ALA A 557 -19.55 -12.82 14.89
C ALA A 557 -20.64 -12.49 15.92
N PRO A 558 -20.40 -12.54 17.25
CA PRO A 558 -21.42 -12.21 18.25
C PRO A 558 -21.87 -10.75 18.16
N ALA A 559 -20.92 -9.83 17.97
CA ALA A 559 -21.17 -8.39 17.85
C ALA A 559 -22.01 -8.04 16.61
N LEU A 560 -21.99 -8.90 15.59
CA LEU A 560 -22.76 -8.76 14.35
C LEU A 560 -24.10 -9.51 14.38
N GLY A 561 -24.45 -10.15 15.50
CA GLY A 561 -25.69 -10.93 15.64
C GLY A 561 -25.73 -12.20 14.79
N LEU A 562 -24.58 -12.68 14.28
CA LEU A 562 -24.54 -13.84 13.36
C LEU A 562 -24.96 -15.16 14.02
N PHE A 563 -24.95 -15.23 15.36
CA PHE A 563 -25.41 -16.38 16.13
C PHE A 563 -26.92 -16.39 16.42
N ARG A 564 -27.70 -15.37 16.01
CA ARG A 564 -29.17 -15.40 16.12
C ARG A 564 -29.76 -16.29 15.04
N ALA A 565 -29.73 -17.60 15.27
CA ALA A 565 -30.57 -18.56 14.59
C ALA A 565 -31.54 -19.20 15.61
N ARG A 566 -32.85 -18.97 15.40
CA ARG A 566 -33.99 -19.72 15.96
C ARG A 566 -34.00 -19.97 17.48
N ARG A 567 -34.53 -19.02 18.26
CA ARG A 567 -35.59 -19.43 19.19
C ARG A 567 -36.89 -19.26 18.42
N GLY A 568 -37.64 -20.36 18.27
CA GLY A 568 -38.81 -20.43 17.40
C GLY A 568 -39.76 -19.27 17.62
N ALA A 569 -40.36 -18.81 16.53
CA ALA A 569 -41.67 -18.19 16.61
C ALA A 569 -42.56 -19.16 17.42
N MET A 570 -42.86 -18.81 18.67
CA MET A 570 -44.10 -19.32 19.24
C MET A 570 -45.21 -18.68 18.39
N PRO A 571 -46.17 -19.48 17.89
CA PRO A 571 -47.32 -18.90 17.21
C PRO A 571 -47.98 -17.93 18.18
N GLU A 572 -48.28 -16.73 17.72
CA GLU A 572 -49.20 -15.84 18.45
C GLU A 572 -50.46 -16.65 18.77
N PRO A 573 -50.94 -16.67 20.03
CA PRO A 573 -52.30 -17.11 20.28
C PRO A 573 -53.21 -16.04 19.69
N ILE A 574 -53.91 -16.42 18.62
CA ILE A 574 -55.07 -15.71 18.11
C ILE A 574 -56.15 -15.71 19.21
N ASP A 575 -56.71 -14.53 19.42
CA ASP A 575 -57.95 -14.17 20.11
C ASP A 575 -58.10 -14.35 21.63
N SER A 576 -58.17 -13.20 22.32
CA SER A 576 -59.27 -12.95 23.26
C SER A 576 -59.75 -11.48 23.15
N PRO A 577 -61.07 -11.21 23.13
CA PRO A 577 -61.62 -9.90 22.82
C PRO A 577 -61.81 -9.10 24.11
N GLN A 578 -60.90 -8.18 24.42
CA GLN A 578 -61.20 -7.08 25.34
C GLN A 578 -60.14 -5.99 25.23
N GLY A 579 -60.58 -4.82 24.74
CA GLY A 579 -59.73 -3.66 24.55
C GLY A 579 -59.22 -3.09 25.87
N ARG A 580 -57.89 -3.11 26.05
CA ARG A 580 -57.13 -2.11 26.82
C ARG A 580 -55.74 -1.95 26.18
N PRO A 581 -55.26 -0.72 25.92
CA PRO A 581 -53.88 -0.53 25.49
C PRO A 581 -52.97 -0.74 26.71
N ALA A 582 -52.27 -1.86 26.75
CA ALA A 582 -51.19 -2.07 27.70
C ALA A 582 -49.96 -1.26 27.24
N VAL A 583 -49.70 -0.14 27.91
CA VAL A 583 -48.42 0.55 27.90
C VAL A 583 -47.38 -0.45 28.44
N ARG A 584 -46.56 -1.01 27.55
CA ARG A 584 -45.33 -1.68 27.96
C ARG A 584 -44.32 -0.58 28.27
N ASP A 585 -44.14 -0.29 29.54
CA ASP A 585 -42.94 0.39 30.02
C ASP A 585 -41.72 -0.43 29.58
N ALA A 586 -41.01 0.10 28.59
CA ALA A 586 -39.72 -0.41 28.20
C ALA A 586 -38.75 -0.12 29.34
N VAL A 587 -38.52 -1.11 30.22
CA VAL A 587 -37.38 -1.09 31.14
C VAL A 587 -36.10 -1.07 30.28
N PRO A 588 -35.31 0.01 30.27
CA PRO A 588 -34.03 0.02 29.60
C PRO A 588 -33.04 -0.74 30.50
N GLY A 589 -32.78 -2.02 30.19
CA GLY A 589 -31.81 -2.80 30.98
C GLY A 589 -31.88 -4.33 30.84
N ALA A 590 -32.86 -4.90 30.13
CA ALA A 590 -33.04 -6.35 30.10
C ALA A 590 -32.00 -7.16 29.27
N ASP A 591 -31.11 -6.49 28.52
CA ASP A 591 -30.07 -7.18 27.73
C ASP A 591 -28.77 -7.48 28.52
N SER A 592 -28.58 -6.89 29.71
CA SER A 592 -27.38 -7.07 30.52
C SER A 592 -27.59 -8.03 31.70
N THR A 593 -27.79 -9.32 31.41
CA THR A 593 -27.54 -10.35 32.42
C THR A 593 -26.02 -10.56 32.58
N PRO A 594 -25.50 -10.82 33.80
CA PRO A 594 -24.06 -11.01 34.02
C PRO A 594 -23.47 -12.15 33.17
N CYS A 595 -24.27 -13.17 32.81
CA CYS A 595 -23.88 -14.20 31.85
C CYS A 595 -23.59 -13.65 30.44
N ASN A 596 -24.39 -12.71 29.92
CA ASN A 596 -24.15 -12.13 28.60
C ASN A 596 -22.86 -11.30 28.57
N ALA A 597 -22.55 -10.56 29.63
CA ALA A 597 -21.33 -9.77 29.76
C ALA A 597 -20.06 -10.65 29.83
N LEU A 598 -20.10 -11.74 30.61
CA LEU A 598 -19.02 -12.74 30.70
C LEU A 598 -18.76 -13.44 29.35
N VAL A 599 -19.82 -13.80 28.63
CA VAL A 599 -19.72 -14.42 27.30
C VAL A 599 -19.14 -13.44 26.27
N HIS A 600 -19.59 -12.18 26.26
CA HIS A 600 -19.07 -11.16 25.34
C HIS A 600 -17.59 -10.86 25.61
N GLY A 601 -17.18 -10.73 26.87
CA GLY A 601 -15.77 -10.50 27.23
C GLY A 601 -14.82 -11.62 26.80
N ARG A 602 -15.29 -12.88 26.80
CA ARG A 602 -14.50 -14.04 26.31
C ARG A 602 -14.26 -14.00 24.80
N PHE A 603 -15.26 -13.62 24.00
CA PHE A 603 -15.09 -13.50 22.55
C PHE A 603 -14.25 -12.28 22.16
N GLU A 604 -14.34 -11.18 22.92
CA GLU A 604 -13.47 -10.02 22.67
C GLU A 604 -11.99 -10.32 22.91
N ALA A 605 -11.68 -11.23 23.85
CA ALA A 605 -10.31 -11.66 24.09
C ALA A 605 -9.68 -12.32 22.85
N LEU A 606 -10.46 -13.00 22.00
CA LEU A 606 -9.96 -13.68 20.79
C LEU A 606 -9.49 -12.72 19.70
N LYS A 607 -9.92 -11.45 19.72
CA LYS A 607 -9.56 -10.46 18.68
C LYS A 607 -8.03 -10.25 18.58
N PRO A 608 -7.29 -9.98 19.70
CA PRO A 608 -5.83 -9.92 19.67
C PRO A 608 -5.17 -11.19 19.13
N LEU A 609 -5.67 -12.37 19.52
CA LEU A 609 -5.14 -13.65 19.04
C LEU A 609 -5.32 -13.83 17.54
N ALA A 610 -6.50 -13.50 17.02
CA ALA A 610 -6.79 -13.55 15.59
C ALA A 610 -5.82 -12.69 14.77
N TRP A 611 -5.59 -11.45 15.22
CA TRP A 611 -4.65 -10.52 14.60
C TRP A 611 -3.20 -11.01 14.66
N ALA A 612 -2.78 -11.54 15.81
CA ALA A 612 -1.41 -12.02 15.99
C ALA A 612 -1.09 -13.19 15.08
N PHE A 613 -1.97 -14.21 15.06
CA PHE A 613 -1.80 -15.36 14.17
C PHE A 613 -1.86 -14.95 12.69
N ALA A 614 -2.77 -14.06 12.29
CA ALA A 614 -2.85 -13.63 10.90
C ALA A 614 -1.58 -12.91 10.42
N LEU A 615 -0.98 -12.07 11.26
CA LEU A 615 0.27 -11.37 10.93
C LEU A 615 1.48 -12.31 10.98
N ALA A 616 1.55 -13.22 11.96
CA ALA A 616 2.63 -14.21 12.06
C ALA A 616 2.65 -15.17 10.87
N VAL A 617 1.46 -15.60 10.41
CA VAL A 617 1.31 -16.45 9.22
C VAL A 617 1.76 -15.73 7.95
N GLN A 618 1.60 -14.41 7.88
CA GLN A 618 1.78 -13.66 6.64
C GLN A 618 3.22 -13.73 6.10
N THR A 619 4.22 -13.72 6.98
CA THR A 619 5.63 -13.87 6.59
C THR A 619 5.90 -15.26 6.02
N MET A 620 5.30 -16.29 6.61
CA MET A 620 5.45 -17.69 6.16
C MET A 620 4.75 -17.95 4.84
N VAL A 621 3.58 -17.35 4.65
CA VAL A 621 2.81 -17.43 3.40
C VAL A 621 3.55 -16.79 2.22
N TRP A 622 4.32 -15.73 2.46
CA TRP A 622 5.13 -15.10 1.41
C TRP A 622 6.27 -15.99 0.91
N LEU A 623 6.80 -16.85 1.79
CA LEU A 623 7.86 -17.80 1.47
C LEU A 623 7.32 -19.16 0.99
N ALA A 624 6.03 -19.45 1.20
CA ALA A 624 5.43 -20.70 0.79
C ALA A 624 5.25 -20.77 -0.73
N ALA A 625 5.90 -21.77 -1.35
CA ALA A 625 5.64 -22.17 -2.73
C ALA A 625 4.53 -23.23 -2.78
N GLY A 626 3.86 -23.33 -3.93
CA GLY A 626 2.85 -24.33 -4.18
C GLY A 626 3.19 -25.22 -5.37
N VAL A 627 2.40 -26.29 -5.53
CA VAL A 627 2.50 -27.24 -6.63
C VAL A 627 1.31 -27.04 -7.57
N SER A 628 1.53 -27.14 -8.88
CA SER A 628 0.43 -27.05 -9.86
C SER A 628 -0.45 -28.30 -9.85
N LEU A 629 -1.70 -28.15 -10.31
CA LEU A 629 -2.67 -29.26 -10.42
C LEU A 629 -2.12 -30.44 -11.25
N MET A 630 -1.29 -30.17 -12.26
CA MET A 630 -0.69 -31.22 -13.10
C MET A 630 0.28 -32.11 -12.33
N ARG A 631 0.98 -31.57 -11.33
CA ARG A 631 1.93 -32.31 -10.49
C ARG A 631 1.28 -32.92 -9.24
N TRP A 632 -0.02 -32.70 -9.04
CA TRP A 632 -0.76 -33.20 -7.89
C TRP A 632 -0.69 -34.73 -7.70
N PRO A 633 -0.88 -35.58 -8.73
CA PRO A 633 -0.82 -37.03 -8.55
C PRO A 633 0.56 -37.52 -8.12
N ALA A 634 1.62 -36.78 -8.45
CA ALA A 634 2.98 -37.08 -8.01
C ALA A 634 3.19 -36.66 -6.55
N LEU A 635 2.72 -35.47 -6.17
CA LEU A 635 2.77 -34.99 -4.79
C LEU A 635 2.01 -35.93 -3.85
N TRP A 636 0.81 -36.37 -4.22
CA TRP A 636 0.00 -37.28 -3.41
C TRP A 636 0.71 -38.62 -3.14
N ARG A 637 1.47 -39.12 -4.13
CA ARG A 637 2.26 -40.35 -4.00
C ARG A 637 3.53 -40.16 -3.17
N ALA A 638 4.14 -38.96 -3.24
CA ALA A 638 5.39 -38.66 -2.55
C ALA A 638 5.17 -38.24 -1.08
N ASP A 639 4.15 -37.42 -0.82
CA ASP A 639 3.86 -36.84 0.49
C ASP A 639 2.36 -36.48 0.60
N ALA A 640 1.57 -37.45 1.06
CA ALA A 640 0.13 -37.28 1.21
C ALA A 640 -0.25 -36.21 2.26
N LEU A 641 0.60 -35.99 3.26
CA LEU A 641 0.37 -35.00 4.31
C LEU A 641 0.46 -33.58 3.74
N VAL A 642 1.50 -33.28 2.95
CA VAL A 642 1.65 -31.99 2.28
C VAL A 642 0.50 -31.75 1.29
N ALA A 643 0.08 -32.79 0.56
CA ALA A 643 -1.06 -32.68 -0.33
C ALA A 643 -2.36 -32.36 0.44
N LEU A 644 -2.64 -33.03 1.57
CA LEU A 644 -3.80 -32.72 2.40
C LEU A 644 -3.77 -31.28 2.94
N ILE A 645 -2.60 -30.80 3.34
CA ILE A 645 -2.41 -29.43 3.83
C ILE A 645 -2.65 -28.41 2.71
N MET A 646 -2.22 -28.69 1.48
CA MET A 646 -2.55 -27.85 0.32
C MET A 646 -4.07 -27.77 0.09
N VAL A 647 -4.81 -28.88 0.23
CA VAL A 647 -6.28 -28.87 0.15
C VAL A 647 -6.87 -27.94 1.22
N LEU A 648 -6.38 -28.02 2.46
CA LEU A 648 -6.81 -27.12 3.54
C LEU A 648 -6.50 -25.66 3.23
N GLY A 649 -5.37 -25.35 2.58
CA GLY A 649 -5.05 -24.01 2.09
C GLY A 649 -6.03 -23.50 1.03
N VAL A 650 -6.36 -24.33 0.03
CA VAL A 650 -7.33 -23.99 -1.03
C VAL A 650 -8.73 -23.77 -0.49
N LEU A 651 -9.13 -24.56 0.52
CA LEU A 651 -10.47 -24.46 1.13
C LEU A 651 -10.62 -23.26 2.06
N LEU A 652 -9.53 -22.65 2.54
CA LEU A 652 -9.57 -21.53 3.47
C LEU A 652 -10.41 -20.33 2.95
N PRO A 653 -10.17 -19.75 1.75
CA PRO A 653 -10.99 -18.64 1.24
C PRO A 653 -12.46 -19.03 1.04
N VAL A 654 -12.72 -20.29 0.67
CA VAL A 654 -14.09 -20.83 0.49
C VAL A 654 -14.81 -20.90 1.84
N ALA A 655 -14.14 -21.43 2.87
CA ALA A 655 -14.67 -21.51 4.22
C ALA A 655 -14.92 -20.11 4.81
N CYS A 656 -13.99 -19.17 4.62
CA CYS A 656 -14.16 -17.78 5.03
C CYS A 656 -15.35 -17.10 4.33
N ALA A 657 -15.51 -17.33 3.02
CA ALA A 657 -16.66 -16.84 2.26
C ALA A 657 -17.97 -17.39 2.80
N TRP A 658 -18.02 -18.71 2.97
CA TRP A 658 -19.20 -19.41 3.46
C TRP A 658 -19.60 -18.93 4.85
N ALA A 659 -18.64 -18.83 5.77
CA ALA A 659 -18.87 -18.42 7.16
C ALA A 659 -19.58 -17.07 7.25
N VAL A 660 -19.28 -16.12 6.36
CA VAL A 660 -19.88 -14.79 6.41
C VAL A 660 -21.09 -14.60 5.50
N LEU A 661 -21.18 -15.34 4.38
CA LEU A 661 -22.29 -15.22 3.43
C LEU A 661 -23.50 -16.08 3.84
N TRP A 662 -23.27 -17.27 4.40
CA TRP A 662 -24.33 -18.21 4.76
C TRP A 662 -25.33 -17.67 5.79
N PRO A 663 -24.90 -17.02 6.90
CA PRO A 663 -25.84 -16.39 7.84
C PRO A 663 -26.72 -15.31 7.17
N ARG A 664 -26.22 -14.70 6.09
CA ARG A 664 -26.86 -13.61 5.34
C ARG A 664 -27.63 -14.06 4.10
N ARG A 665 -27.79 -15.37 3.89
CA ARG A 665 -28.48 -15.96 2.72
C ARG A 665 -29.94 -15.50 2.51
N HIS A 666 -30.57 -14.95 3.54
CA HIS A 666 -31.93 -14.42 3.47
C HIS A 666 -32.00 -12.99 2.90
N VAL A 667 -30.88 -12.24 2.95
CA VAL A 667 -30.76 -10.87 2.39
C VAL A 667 -30.02 -10.88 1.06
N LEU A 668 -29.08 -11.82 0.89
CA LEU A 668 -28.24 -11.93 -0.29
C LEU A 668 -28.88 -12.81 -1.38
N THR A 669 -28.66 -12.46 -2.64
CA THR A 669 -29.08 -13.30 -3.76
C THR A 669 -28.31 -14.62 -3.79
N SER A 670 -28.97 -15.71 -4.19
CA SER A 670 -28.34 -17.04 -4.33
C SER A 670 -27.05 -17.02 -5.17
N GLY A 671 -26.99 -16.17 -6.21
CA GLY A 671 -25.79 -16.00 -7.02
C GLY A 671 -24.57 -15.44 -6.27
N VAL A 672 -24.77 -14.63 -5.21
CA VAL A 672 -23.66 -14.14 -4.36
C VAL A 672 -23.29 -15.20 -3.31
N VAL A 673 -24.29 -15.82 -2.69
CA VAL A 673 -24.07 -16.83 -1.63
C VAL A 673 -23.30 -18.04 -2.15
N TRP A 674 -23.61 -18.50 -3.36
CA TRP A 674 -22.96 -19.68 -3.98
C TRP A 674 -21.87 -19.31 -4.97
N GLY A 675 -22.07 -18.25 -5.76
CA GLY A 675 -21.11 -17.85 -6.79
C GLY A 675 -19.80 -17.31 -6.24
N VAL A 676 -19.80 -16.65 -5.08
CA VAL A 676 -18.55 -16.16 -4.47
C VAL A 676 -17.68 -17.31 -3.95
N PRO A 677 -18.16 -18.27 -3.13
CA PRO A 677 -17.37 -19.42 -2.73
C PRO A 677 -16.88 -20.27 -3.93
N LEU A 678 -17.73 -20.50 -4.94
CA LEU A 678 -17.34 -21.24 -6.15
C LEU A 678 -16.27 -20.50 -6.97
N GLY A 679 -16.41 -19.18 -7.13
CA GLY A 679 -15.41 -18.36 -7.81
C GLY A 679 -14.07 -18.32 -7.07
N LEU A 680 -14.09 -18.29 -5.74
CA LEU A 680 -12.88 -18.36 -4.91
C LEU A 680 -12.24 -19.74 -4.96
N LEU A 681 -13.02 -20.82 -5.01
CA LEU A 681 -12.48 -22.16 -5.22
C LEU A 681 -11.78 -22.25 -6.57
N ALA A 682 -12.40 -21.75 -7.64
CA ALA A 682 -11.79 -21.72 -8.97
C ALA A 682 -10.49 -20.89 -8.98
N LEU A 683 -10.48 -19.70 -8.34
CA LEU A 683 -9.28 -18.86 -8.21
C LEU A 683 -8.19 -19.54 -7.38
N ALA A 684 -8.53 -20.17 -6.26
CA ALA A 684 -7.58 -20.85 -5.38
C ALA A 684 -6.98 -22.10 -6.03
N LEU A 685 -7.77 -22.85 -6.81
CA LEU A 685 -7.30 -23.98 -7.61
C LEU A 685 -6.41 -23.52 -8.77
N PHE A 686 -6.74 -22.40 -9.41
CA PHE A 686 -5.92 -21.81 -10.46
C PHE A 686 -4.57 -21.32 -9.91
N TRP A 687 -4.55 -20.69 -8.73
CA TRP A 687 -3.35 -20.23 -8.03
C TRP A 687 -2.74 -21.28 -7.08
N LEU A 688 -2.96 -22.57 -7.33
CA LEU A 688 -2.34 -23.64 -6.53
C LEU A 688 -0.80 -23.54 -6.46
N PRO A 689 -0.08 -23.15 -7.54
CA PRO A 689 1.36 -22.90 -7.47
C PRO A 689 1.77 -21.76 -6.53
N SER A 690 0.83 -20.89 -6.18
CA SER A 690 1.11 -19.64 -5.46
C SER A 690 0.05 -19.41 -4.37
N PRO A 691 0.07 -20.23 -3.30
CA PRO A 691 -1.02 -20.31 -2.33
C PRO A 691 -1.25 -18.98 -1.58
N GLY A 692 -0.24 -18.10 -1.52
CA GLY A 692 -0.35 -16.77 -0.91
C GLY A 692 -1.49 -15.90 -1.44
N VAL A 693 -1.85 -16.05 -2.71
CA VAL A 693 -3.01 -15.35 -3.29
C VAL A 693 -4.32 -15.79 -2.62
N ALA A 694 -4.48 -17.09 -2.34
CA ALA A 694 -5.68 -17.62 -1.69
C ALA A 694 -5.84 -17.11 -0.25
N PHE A 695 -4.76 -17.04 0.53
CA PHE A 695 -4.77 -16.48 1.88
C PHE A 695 -5.14 -14.98 1.87
N ALA A 696 -4.55 -14.21 0.96
CA ALA A 696 -4.84 -12.79 0.85
C ALA A 696 -6.32 -12.53 0.52
N LEU A 697 -6.90 -13.31 -0.40
CA LEU A 697 -8.33 -13.26 -0.73
C LEU A 697 -9.21 -13.66 0.46
N ALA A 698 -8.79 -14.63 1.27
CA ALA A 698 -9.49 -15.03 2.49
C ALA A 698 -9.59 -13.85 3.48
N TRP A 699 -8.48 -13.15 3.73
CA TRP A 699 -8.45 -11.96 4.61
C TRP A 699 -9.28 -10.80 4.07
N MET A 700 -9.20 -10.51 2.77
CA MET A 700 -10.00 -9.46 2.15
C MET A 700 -11.49 -9.68 2.38
N LEU A 701 -11.96 -10.90 2.14
CA LEU A 701 -13.36 -11.27 2.22
C LEU A 701 -13.87 -11.42 3.65
N LEU A 702 -13.09 -12.08 4.51
CA LEU A 702 -13.41 -12.24 5.93
C LEU A 702 -13.48 -10.88 6.61
N GLY A 703 -12.51 -10.00 6.37
CA GLY A 703 -12.50 -8.62 6.88
C GLY A 703 -13.71 -7.82 6.42
N PHE A 704 -14.06 -7.89 5.14
CA PHE A 704 -15.21 -7.16 4.63
C PHE A 704 -16.51 -7.70 5.23
N GLY A 705 -16.60 -9.03 5.32
CA GLY A 705 -17.74 -9.72 5.87
C GLY A 705 -17.98 -9.41 7.35
N LEU A 706 -16.91 -9.39 8.14
CA LEU A 706 -16.93 -9.05 9.57
C LEU A 706 -16.98 -7.54 9.84
N ARG A 707 -17.05 -6.70 8.79
CA ARG A 707 -17.03 -5.23 8.87
C ARG A 707 -15.75 -4.66 9.50
N GLU A 708 -14.65 -5.39 9.37
CA GLU A 708 -13.32 -5.00 9.84
C GLU A 708 -12.44 -4.56 8.67
N LEU A 709 -12.50 -3.26 8.36
CA LEU A 709 -11.77 -2.65 7.25
C LEU A 709 -10.26 -2.91 7.34
N ARG A 710 -9.71 -2.95 8.55
CA ARG A 710 -8.29 -3.22 8.79
C ARG A 710 -7.88 -4.58 8.24
N LEU A 711 -8.69 -5.62 8.46
CA LEU A 711 -8.39 -6.96 7.98
C LEU A 711 -8.49 -7.03 6.45
N THR A 712 -9.45 -6.31 5.86
CA THR A 712 -9.52 -6.17 4.39
C THR A 712 -8.28 -5.47 3.83
N MET A 713 -7.79 -4.43 4.48
CA MET A 713 -6.56 -3.72 4.09
C MET A 713 -5.35 -4.64 4.20
N VAL A 714 -5.24 -5.45 5.27
CA VAL A 714 -4.17 -6.45 5.41
C VAL A 714 -4.22 -7.49 4.31
N GLY A 715 -5.40 -7.99 3.94
CA GLY A 715 -5.54 -8.88 2.78
C GLY A 715 -5.07 -8.23 1.47
N GLY A 716 -5.44 -6.96 1.24
CA GLY A 716 -4.98 -6.23 0.05
C GLY A 716 -3.46 -5.99 0.02
N LEU A 717 -2.87 -5.62 1.16
CA LEU A 717 -1.41 -5.43 1.29
C LEU A 717 -0.66 -6.76 1.16
N SER A 718 -1.17 -7.81 1.80
CA SER A 718 -0.67 -9.18 1.70
C SER A 718 -0.57 -9.65 0.25
N LEU A 719 -1.62 -9.40 -0.54
CA LEU A 719 -1.64 -9.71 -1.96
C LEU A 719 -0.58 -8.93 -2.74
N LEU A 720 -0.44 -7.63 -2.46
CA LEU A 720 0.56 -6.78 -3.12
C LEU A 720 1.99 -7.24 -2.83
N VAL A 721 2.31 -7.51 -1.56
CA VAL A 721 3.64 -8.01 -1.16
C VAL A 721 3.89 -9.39 -1.75
N TYR A 722 2.89 -10.28 -1.75
CA TYR A 722 3.05 -11.59 -2.36
C TYR A 722 3.33 -11.51 -3.86
N LEU A 723 2.63 -10.63 -4.60
CA LEU A 723 2.90 -10.41 -6.03
C LEU A 723 4.29 -9.82 -6.27
N LEU A 724 4.79 -8.97 -5.37
CA LEU A 724 6.16 -8.47 -5.41
C LEU A 724 7.16 -9.60 -5.20
N VAL A 725 6.98 -10.44 -4.18
CA VAL A 725 7.85 -11.61 -3.92
C VAL A 725 7.80 -12.58 -5.09
N TYR A 726 6.60 -12.85 -5.64
CA TYR A 726 6.40 -13.72 -6.80
C TYR A 726 7.17 -13.23 -8.04
N TYR A 727 7.30 -11.91 -8.23
CA TYR A 727 8.13 -11.35 -9.30
C TYR A 727 9.61 -11.77 -9.12
N TYR A 728 10.13 -11.71 -7.89
CA TYR A 728 11.51 -12.08 -7.55
C TYR A 728 11.77 -13.59 -7.41
N GLN A 729 10.78 -14.46 -7.63
CA GLN A 729 11.02 -15.91 -7.72
C GLN A 729 11.67 -16.26 -9.07
N LEU A 730 13.00 -16.22 -9.13
CA LEU A 730 13.77 -16.39 -10.37
C LEU A 730 13.68 -17.80 -10.99
N GLU A 731 13.22 -18.79 -10.23
CA GLU A 731 13.02 -20.16 -10.71
C GLU A 731 11.87 -20.31 -11.72
N ILE A 732 10.90 -19.38 -11.69
CA ILE A 732 9.71 -19.42 -12.54
C ILE A 732 9.91 -18.46 -13.72
N PRO A 733 9.82 -18.95 -14.97
CA PRO A 733 9.94 -18.11 -16.16
C PRO A 733 8.96 -16.91 -16.13
N LEU A 734 9.43 -15.74 -16.58
CA LEU A 734 8.60 -14.53 -16.71
C LEU A 734 7.40 -14.77 -17.62
N LEU A 735 7.59 -15.60 -18.64
CA LEU A 735 6.53 -16.05 -19.52
C LEU A 735 5.39 -16.75 -18.76
N ASP A 736 5.72 -17.74 -17.92
CA ASP A 736 4.74 -18.46 -17.13
C ASP A 736 4.04 -17.52 -16.15
N LYS A 737 4.79 -16.60 -15.52
CA LYS A 737 4.22 -15.55 -14.65
C LYS A 737 3.18 -14.72 -15.41
N ALA A 738 3.45 -14.32 -16.66
CA ALA A 738 2.52 -13.58 -17.49
C ALA A 738 1.23 -14.37 -17.74
N PHE A 739 1.33 -15.67 -18.02
CA PHE A 739 0.16 -16.54 -18.20
C PHE A 739 -0.68 -16.70 -16.94
N TRP A 740 -0.07 -16.92 -15.78
CA TRP A 740 -0.79 -17.04 -14.50
C TRP A 740 -1.48 -15.73 -14.13
N LEU A 741 -0.77 -14.59 -14.22
CA LEU A 741 -1.34 -13.27 -13.92
C LEU A 741 -2.48 -12.91 -14.89
N GLY A 742 -2.28 -13.13 -16.20
CA GLY A 742 -3.27 -12.85 -17.23
C GLY A 742 -4.50 -13.75 -17.14
N GLY A 743 -4.29 -15.05 -16.93
CA GLY A 743 -5.36 -16.03 -16.72
C GLY A 743 -6.20 -15.72 -15.48
N ALA A 744 -5.57 -15.30 -14.39
CA ALA A 744 -6.26 -14.86 -13.18
C ALA A 744 -7.11 -13.61 -13.41
N ALA A 745 -6.58 -12.63 -14.15
CA ALA A 745 -7.33 -11.42 -14.52
C ALA A 745 -8.56 -11.76 -15.39
N LEU A 746 -8.39 -12.63 -16.40
CA LEU A 746 -9.48 -13.10 -17.25
C LEU A 746 -10.54 -13.86 -16.44
N LEU A 747 -10.12 -14.73 -15.52
CA LEU A 747 -11.01 -15.45 -14.62
C LEU A 747 -11.80 -14.49 -13.73
N LEU A 748 -11.17 -13.45 -13.17
CA LEU A 748 -11.86 -12.41 -12.39
C LEU A 748 -12.88 -11.63 -13.23
N PHE A 749 -12.54 -11.28 -14.48
CA PHE A 749 -13.48 -10.61 -15.38
C PHE A 749 -14.62 -11.52 -15.82
N ALA A 750 -14.36 -12.82 -16.03
CA ALA A 750 -15.38 -13.82 -16.33
C ALA A 750 -16.34 -14.03 -15.15
N LEU A 751 -15.81 -14.23 -13.93
CA LEU A 751 -16.61 -14.33 -12.71
C LEU A 751 -17.45 -13.06 -12.50
N ARG A 752 -16.85 -11.88 -12.72
CA ARG A 752 -17.57 -10.61 -12.69
C ARG A 752 -18.70 -10.56 -13.71
N ALA A 753 -18.43 -10.91 -14.96
CA ALA A 753 -19.44 -10.92 -16.02
C ALA A 753 -20.57 -11.89 -15.67
N LEU A 754 -20.24 -13.06 -15.16
CA LEU A 754 -21.18 -14.10 -14.73
C LEU A 754 -22.11 -13.60 -13.61
N VAL A 755 -21.59 -12.87 -12.61
CA VAL A 755 -22.40 -12.23 -11.56
C VAL A 755 -23.43 -11.23 -12.12
N TYR A 756 -23.17 -10.59 -13.26
CA TYR A 756 -24.11 -9.68 -13.92
C TYR A 756 -25.02 -10.36 -14.96
N LEU A 757 -24.51 -11.37 -15.67
CA LEU A 757 -25.21 -12.06 -16.75
C LEU A 757 -26.18 -13.11 -16.21
N VAL A 758 -25.78 -13.90 -15.21
CA VAL A 758 -26.59 -15.00 -14.66
C VAL A 758 -27.93 -14.51 -14.08
N PRO A 759 -27.98 -13.44 -13.25
CA PRO A 759 -29.26 -12.92 -12.78
C PRO A 759 -30.16 -12.36 -13.90
N ARG A 760 -29.56 -11.80 -14.97
CA ARG A 760 -30.28 -11.31 -16.15
C ARG A 760 -30.87 -12.45 -16.98
N TRP A 761 -30.09 -13.50 -17.19
CA TRP A 761 -30.50 -14.70 -17.91
C TRP A 761 -31.61 -15.43 -17.16
N MET A 762 -31.48 -15.55 -15.84
CA MET A 762 -32.50 -16.14 -14.98
C MET A 762 -33.68 -15.21 -14.68
N LYS A 763 -33.73 -14.00 -15.25
CA LYS A 763 -34.78 -12.98 -15.03
C LYS A 763 -35.10 -12.70 -13.55
N THR A 764 -34.10 -12.77 -12.68
CA THR A 764 -34.25 -12.61 -11.22
C THR A 764 -34.15 -11.15 -10.74
N ILE A 765 -33.91 -10.20 -11.67
CA ILE A 765 -33.80 -8.77 -11.38
C ILE A 765 -34.75 -8.02 -12.31
N GLU A 766 -35.70 -7.27 -11.75
CA GLU A 766 -36.50 -6.31 -12.51
C GLU A 766 -35.60 -5.20 -13.06
N LEU A 767 -35.67 -4.96 -14.37
CA LEU A 767 -34.90 -3.92 -15.04
C LEU A 767 -35.36 -2.56 -14.50
N PRO A 768 -34.45 -1.70 -14.01
CA PRO A 768 -34.80 -0.30 -13.76
C PRO A 768 -35.36 0.28 -15.05
N ALA A 769 -36.44 1.07 -14.94
CA ALA A 769 -37.00 1.81 -16.07
C ALA A 769 -35.86 2.53 -16.82
N VAL A 770 -35.92 2.53 -18.16
CA VAL A 770 -34.91 3.16 -19.02
C VAL A 770 -34.81 4.64 -18.66
N THR A 771 -33.86 4.98 -17.78
CA THR A 771 -33.55 6.37 -17.47
C THR A 771 -32.95 6.97 -18.73
N ARG A 772 -33.58 8.02 -19.27
CA ARG A 772 -33.05 8.78 -20.41
C ARG A 772 -31.59 9.13 -20.10
N PRO A 773 -30.66 8.89 -21.03
CA PRO A 773 -29.26 9.17 -20.76
C PRO A 773 -29.11 10.69 -20.56
N ALA A 774 -28.48 11.09 -19.45
CA ALA A 774 -28.25 12.50 -19.13
C ALA A 774 -27.60 13.24 -20.34
N PRO A 775 -27.85 14.55 -20.54
CA PRO A 775 -27.21 15.28 -21.63
C PRO A 775 -25.67 15.27 -21.48
N VAL A 776 -24.96 15.21 -22.62
CA VAL A 776 -23.50 15.25 -22.63
C VAL A 776 -23.06 16.69 -22.33
N THR A 777 -22.38 16.90 -21.22
CA THR A 777 -21.85 18.22 -20.84
C THR A 777 -20.62 18.60 -21.68
N SER A 778 -20.38 19.90 -21.84
CA SER A 778 -19.16 20.43 -22.49
C SER A 778 -17.89 19.91 -21.81
N ALA A 779 -17.90 19.83 -20.48
CA ALA A 779 -16.82 19.25 -19.70
C ALA A 779 -16.55 17.78 -20.09
N LEU A 780 -17.58 16.95 -20.27
CA LEU A 780 -17.39 15.56 -20.68
C LEU A 780 -16.82 15.45 -22.10
N ARG A 781 -17.26 16.31 -23.04
CA ARG A 781 -16.70 16.35 -24.41
C ARG A 781 -15.23 16.74 -24.40
N TRP A 782 -14.86 17.79 -23.66
CA TRP A 782 -13.47 18.22 -23.49
C TRP A 782 -12.62 17.11 -22.91
N ARG A 783 -13.08 16.45 -21.84
CA ARG A 783 -12.38 15.31 -21.23
C ARG A 783 -12.15 14.18 -22.24
N THR A 784 -13.16 13.82 -23.02
CA THR A 784 -13.01 12.80 -24.06
C THR A 784 -12.03 13.22 -25.16
N ALA A 785 -12.06 14.48 -25.58
CA ALA A 785 -11.13 15.03 -26.57
C ALA A 785 -9.68 14.94 -26.07
N VAL A 786 -9.40 15.29 -24.81
CA VAL A 786 -8.05 15.18 -24.24
C VAL A 786 -7.63 13.71 -24.08
N VAL A 787 -8.53 12.81 -23.69
CA VAL A 787 -8.23 11.37 -23.60
C VAL A 787 -7.82 10.80 -24.96
N LEU A 788 -8.58 11.09 -26.02
CA LEU A 788 -8.29 10.64 -27.37
C LEU A 788 -7.08 11.38 -27.98
N GLY A 789 -6.92 12.67 -27.69
CA GLY A 789 -5.75 13.45 -28.08
C GLY A 789 -4.47 12.91 -27.45
N GLY A 790 -4.52 12.48 -26.19
CA GLY A 790 -3.41 11.78 -25.53
C GLY A 790 -3.06 10.46 -26.22
N LEU A 791 -4.05 9.69 -26.67
CA LEU A 791 -3.79 8.47 -27.48
C LEU A 791 -3.09 8.80 -28.80
N ILE A 792 -3.58 9.82 -29.53
CA ILE A 792 -2.96 10.25 -30.78
C ILE A 792 -1.52 10.70 -30.54
N LEU A 793 -1.27 11.48 -29.48
CA LEU A 793 0.07 11.91 -29.09
C LEU A 793 0.98 10.72 -28.82
N VAL A 794 0.54 9.75 -28.02
CA VAL A 794 1.32 8.52 -27.73
C VAL A 794 1.64 7.78 -29.02
N LEU A 795 0.64 7.51 -29.87
CA LEU A 795 0.85 6.79 -31.13
C LEU A 795 1.78 7.56 -32.06
N ALA A 796 1.69 8.89 -32.13
CA ALA A 796 2.57 9.72 -32.94
C ALA A 796 4.02 9.63 -32.44
N VAL A 797 4.26 9.81 -31.14
CA VAL A 797 5.62 9.75 -30.55
C VAL A 797 6.23 8.36 -30.72
N VAL A 798 5.48 7.29 -30.43
CA VAL A 798 5.98 5.92 -30.56
C VAL A 798 6.27 5.57 -32.01
N ASN A 799 5.36 5.84 -32.94
CA ASN A 799 5.57 5.51 -34.36
C ASN A 799 6.66 6.38 -35.00
N HIS A 800 6.78 7.64 -34.59
CA HIS A 800 7.91 8.48 -35.01
C HIS A 800 9.24 7.90 -34.54
N THR A 801 9.31 7.44 -33.29
CA THR A 801 10.52 6.82 -32.76
C THR A 801 10.84 5.51 -33.49
N ILE A 802 9.84 4.65 -33.72
CA ILE A 802 10.01 3.43 -34.52
C ILE A 802 10.56 3.76 -35.91
N TRP A 803 9.96 4.75 -36.60
CA TRP A 803 10.41 5.18 -37.92
C TRP A 803 11.86 5.67 -37.93
N GLN A 804 12.27 6.48 -36.94
CA GLN A 804 13.66 6.91 -36.79
C GLN A 804 14.61 5.71 -36.64
N ARG A 805 14.26 4.73 -35.79
CA ARG A 805 15.10 3.56 -35.54
C ARG A 805 15.17 2.62 -36.74
N GLU A 806 14.06 2.38 -37.44
CA GLU A 806 14.05 1.58 -38.67
C GLU A 806 14.83 2.26 -39.80
N THR A 807 14.74 3.58 -39.92
CA THR A 807 15.54 4.35 -40.89
C THR A 807 17.03 4.21 -40.61
N LEU A 808 17.43 4.30 -39.34
CA LEU A 808 18.82 4.09 -38.91
C LEU A 808 19.30 2.64 -39.17
N LEU A 809 18.44 1.64 -38.95
CA LEU A 809 18.78 0.25 -39.29
C LEU A 809 18.96 0.03 -40.80
N ALA A 810 18.18 0.74 -41.63
CA ALA A 810 18.23 0.62 -43.09
C ALA A 810 19.39 1.39 -43.73
N GLN A 811 19.69 2.60 -43.25
CA GLN A 811 20.64 3.54 -43.87
C GLN A 811 21.97 3.63 -43.11
N GLY A 812 22.03 3.19 -41.85
CA GLY A 812 23.21 3.30 -41.01
C GLY A 812 24.39 2.44 -41.47
N ARG A 813 25.61 2.97 -41.27
CA ARG A 813 26.85 2.26 -41.54
C ARG A 813 27.05 1.12 -40.55
N VAL A 814 27.57 -0.02 -41.02
CA VAL A 814 27.87 -1.19 -40.17
C VAL A 814 29.19 -0.96 -39.45
N VAL A 815 29.19 -1.14 -38.14
CA VAL A 815 30.37 -1.09 -37.27
C VAL A 815 30.38 -2.33 -36.40
N VAL A 816 31.49 -3.07 -36.38
CA VAL A 816 31.65 -4.23 -35.48
C VAL A 816 32.61 -3.84 -34.36
N LEU A 817 32.15 -3.96 -33.12
CA LEU A 817 32.98 -3.71 -31.93
C LEU A 817 33.23 -5.01 -31.17
N GLN A 818 34.45 -5.17 -30.65
CA GLN A 818 34.81 -6.28 -29.77
C GLN A 818 34.25 -6.07 -28.36
N LEU A 819 33.75 -7.14 -27.75
CA LEU A 819 33.27 -7.15 -26.38
C LEU A 819 34.42 -7.36 -25.40
N ALA A 820 34.39 -6.64 -24.27
CA ALA A 820 35.24 -6.88 -23.13
C ALA A 820 34.58 -7.89 -22.16
N PRO A 821 35.35 -8.65 -21.37
CA PRO A 821 34.78 -9.55 -20.36
C PRO A 821 33.96 -8.76 -19.32
N VAL A 822 32.71 -9.15 -19.11
CA VAL A 822 31.82 -8.64 -18.05
C VAL A 822 31.12 -9.84 -17.42
N ASP A 823 30.83 -9.77 -16.12
CA ASP A 823 29.99 -10.77 -15.47
C ASP A 823 28.63 -10.86 -16.18
N PRO A 824 28.28 -12.01 -16.77
CA PRO A 824 27.26 -12.07 -17.81
C PRO A 824 25.81 -12.03 -17.29
N ARG A 825 25.57 -11.79 -15.99
CA ARG A 825 24.23 -12.00 -15.39
C ARG A 825 23.77 -10.84 -14.52
N SER A 826 22.64 -10.26 -14.88
CA SER A 826 21.74 -9.62 -13.92
C SER A 826 20.30 -9.92 -14.35
N LEU A 827 19.56 -10.65 -13.50
CA LEU A 827 18.27 -11.29 -13.83
C LEU A 827 17.05 -10.35 -13.66
N MET A 828 17.28 -9.08 -13.34
CA MET A 828 16.24 -8.19 -12.79
C MET A 828 15.26 -7.61 -13.82
N GLN A 829 15.54 -7.69 -15.13
CA GLN A 829 14.73 -7.04 -16.18
C GLN A 829 14.31 -8.01 -17.30
N GLY A 830 14.36 -9.31 -17.02
CA GLY A 830 14.37 -10.37 -18.03
C GLY A 830 15.78 -10.87 -18.29
N ASP A 831 15.89 -11.79 -19.25
CA ASP A 831 17.16 -12.37 -19.66
C ASP A 831 17.95 -11.34 -20.48
N TYR A 832 19.01 -10.80 -19.88
CA TYR A 832 19.94 -9.91 -20.55
C TYR A 832 21.39 -10.20 -20.15
N MET A 833 22.31 -9.84 -21.05
CA MET A 833 23.74 -9.90 -20.82
C MET A 833 24.24 -8.47 -20.68
N ALA A 834 24.98 -8.20 -19.60
CA ALA A 834 25.70 -6.95 -19.45
C ALA A 834 26.80 -6.88 -20.53
N LEU A 835 26.89 -5.75 -21.22
CA LEU A 835 27.83 -5.52 -22.29
C LEU A 835 28.83 -4.44 -21.89
N ASN A 836 30.10 -4.73 -22.15
CA ASN A 836 31.15 -3.72 -22.22
C ASN A 836 31.91 -3.92 -23.53
N PHE A 837 32.31 -2.83 -24.17
CA PHE A 837 33.07 -2.88 -25.42
C PHE A 837 34.54 -2.62 -25.12
N ALA A 838 35.47 -3.27 -25.80
CA ALA A 838 36.91 -3.06 -25.58
C ALA A 838 37.33 -1.59 -25.82
N VAL A 839 36.60 -0.87 -26.66
CA VAL A 839 36.80 0.58 -26.88
C VAL A 839 36.49 1.40 -25.62
N SER A 840 35.57 0.94 -24.76
CA SER A 840 35.19 1.62 -23.52
C SER A 840 36.35 1.77 -22.54
N ASP A 841 37.31 0.84 -22.53
CA ASP A 841 38.46 0.91 -21.61
C ASP A 841 39.37 2.12 -21.90
N HIS A 842 39.38 2.62 -23.14
CA HIS A 842 40.12 3.83 -23.53
C HIS A 842 39.40 5.13 -23.11
N LEU A 843 38.12 5.02 -22.77
CA LEU A 843 37.25 6.13 -22.41
C LEU A 843 36.97 6.18 -20.91
N ARG A 844 37.41 5.17 -20.15
CA ARG A 844 37.20 5.12 -18.71
C ARG A 844 37.98 6.24 -18.03
N PRO A 845 37.33 7.07 -17.20
CA PRO A 845 38.04 8.07 -16.42
C PRO A 845 39.05 7.39 -15.50
N GLY A 846 40.22 8.02 -15.33
CA GLY A 846 41.23 7.56 -14.38
C GLY A 846 40.70 7.51 -12.95
N PHE A 847 41.42 6.81 -12.07
CA PHE A 847 41.04 6.73 -10.65
C PHE A 847 41.14 8.09 -9.92
N ASP A 848 41.92 9.03 -10.47
CA ASP A 848 42.08 10.38 -9.95
C ASP A 848 40.79 11.21 -10.13
N PRO A 849 40.13 11.68 -9.04
CA PRO A 849 38.92 12.49 -9.10
C PRO A 849 39.07 13.78 -9.91
N ASP A 850 40.25 14.41 -9.90
CA ASP A 850 40.47 15.70 -10.54
C ASP A 850 40.63 15.58 -12.07
N GLU A 851 41.10 14.43 -12.55
CA GLU A 851 41.10 14.11 -13.99
C GLU A 851 39.74 13.63 -14.46
N ALA A 852 39.04 12.83 -13.66
CA ALA A 852 37.69 12.36 -13.95
C ALA A 852 36.69 13.54 -14.09
N ALA A 853 36.83 14.59 -13.28
CA ALA A 853 35.99 15.78 -13.35
C ALA A 853 36.22 16.65 -14.60
N LYS A 854 37.39 16.52 -15.24
CA LYS A 854 37.74 17.28 -16.47
C LYS A 854 37.32 16.58 -17.75
N GLN A 855 37.04 15.27 -17.70
CA GLN A 855 36.53 14.54 -18.87
C GLN A 855 35.06 14.89 -19.15
N PRO A 856 34.69 15.17 -20.40
CA PRO A 856 33.30 15.42 -20.75
C PRO A 856 32.47 14.14 -20.56
N ALA A 857 31.36 14.26 -19.83
CA ALA A 857 30.46 13.14 -19.54
C ALA A 857 29.79 12.55 -20.79
N ASP A 858 29.68 13.33 -21.86
CA ASP A 858 29.15 12.93 -23.16
C ASP A 858 30.13 13.35 -24.26
N GLY A 859 30.35 12.51 -25.26
CA GLY A 859 31.22 12.83 -26.39
C GLY A 859 31.08 11.87 -27.55
N TYR A 860 31.97 12.00 -28.54
CA TYR A 860 32.05 11.13 -29.70
C TYR A 860 33.41 10.45 -29.75
N VAL A 861 33.40 9.13 -29.94
CA VAL A 861 34.59 8.34 -30.25
C VAL A 861 34.68 8.15 -31.76
N VAL A 862 35.82 8.47 -32.35
CA VAL A 862 36.09 8.23 -33.76
C VAL A 862 36.74 6.88 -33.91
N LEU A 863 36.16 6.07 -34.80
CA LEU A 863 36.53 4.70 -35.05
C LEU A 863 36.93 4.52 -36.51
N VAL A 864 37.91 3.66 -36.77
CA VAL A 864 38.26 3.22 -38.12
C VAL A 864 38.19 1.70 -38.16
N PRO A 865 37.43 1.10 -39.10
CA PRO A 865 37.40 -0.35 -39.27
C PRO A 865 38.74 -0.86 -39.81
N ASP A 866 39.27 -1.90 -39.17
CA ASP A 866 40.48 -2.60 -39.61
C ASP A 866 40.22 -3.47 -40.86
N GLY A 867 41.27 -4.15 -41.36
CA GLY A 867 41.16 -5.06 -42.51
C GLY A 867 40.23 -6.26 -42.28
N ASN A 868 39.80 -6.50 -41.05
CA ASN A 868 38.84 -7.52 -40.64
C ASN A 868 37.42 -6.95 -40.38
N GLY A 869 37.22 -5.65 -40.58
CA GLY A 869 35.95 -4.96 -40.36
C GLY A 869 35.64 -4.63 -38.91
N VAL A 870 36.58 -4.82 -37.98
CA VAL A 870 36.44 -4.47 -36.55
C VAL A 870 36.92 -3.05 -36.34
N ALA A 871 36.07 -2.22 -35.75
CA ALA A 871 36.37 -0.81 -35.50
C ALA A 871 37.35 -0.65 -34.33
N GLN A 872 38.47 0.03 -34.60
CA GLN A 872 39.49 0.38 -33.63
C GLN A 872 39.38 1.85 -33.22
N TRP A 873 39.72 2.15 -31.97
CA TRP A 873 39.73 3.50 -31.42
C TRP A 873 40.82 4.37 -32.08
N VAL A 874 40.48 5.62 -32.44
CA VAL A 874 41.43 6.59 -33.00
C VAL A 874 41.56 7.84 -32.12
N ARG A 875 40.43 8.49 -31.80
CA ARG A 875 40.39 9.73 -31.01
C ARG A 875 39.01 9.98 -30.40
N THR A 876 38.93 10.92 -29.47
CA THR A 876 37.67 11.48 -28.95
C THR A 876 37.47 12.92 -29.44
N GLN A 877 36.21 13.32 -29.65
CA GLN A 877 35.85 14.66 -30.08
C GLN A 877 34.49 15.10 -29.49
N ALA A 878 34.27 16.41 -29.39
CA ALA A 878 33.07 16.97 -28.75
C ALA A 878 31.82 16.93 -29.64
N GLY A 879 31.96 16.88 -30.96
CA GLY A 879 30.85 16.85 -31.92
C GLY A 879 30.97 15.71 -32.92
N ALA A 880 29.90 15.38 -33.63
CA ALA A 880 29.90 14.29 -34.61
C ALA A 880 30.83 14.55 -35.81
N GLN A 881 31.15 15.81 -36.12
CA GLN A 881 32.05 16.23 -37.19
C GLN A 881 33.24 17.02 -36.62
N PRO A 882 34.40 17.05 -37.31
CA PRO A 882 34.69 16.47 -38.63
C PRO A 882 35.07 14.98 -38.58
N VAL A 883 34.74 14.26 -39.66
CA VAL A 883 35.06 12.86 -39.89
C VAL A 883 35.61 12.75 -41.31
N THR A 884 36.75 12.10 -41.50
CA THR A 884 37.46 12.05 -42.79
C THR A 884 37.64 10.64 -43.31
N GLY A 885 37.43 10.42 -44.61
CA GLY A 885 37.60 9.11 -45.24
C GLY A 885 36.64 8.05 -44.70
N ASN A 886 37.19 6.97 -44.15
CA ASN A 886 36.45 5.82 -43.62
C ASN A 886 36.26 5.88 -42.08
N GLU A 887 36.48 7.04 -41.48
CA GLU A 887 36.22 7.27 -40.06
C GLU A 887 34.72 7.25 -39.77
N ILE A 888 34.35 6.82 -38.56
CA ILE A 888 32.98 6.76 -38.07
C ILE A 888 32.95 7.34 -36.67
N ALA A 889 32.15 8.38 -36.45
CA ALA A 889 31.91 8.94 -35.12
C ALA A 889 30.78 8.16 -34.43
N LEU A 890 31.02 7.70 -33.21
CA LEU A 890 30.04 7.00 -32.37
C LEU A 890 29.89 7.73 -31.04
N ARG A 891 28.66 8.03 -30.64
CA ARG A 891 28.41 8.71 -29.37
C ARG A 891 28.67 7.77 -28.19
N TYR A 892 29.36 8.28 -27.18
CA TYR A 892 29.52 7.63 -25.87
C TYR A 892 28.96 8.52 -24.75
N ARG A 893 28.58 7.89 -23.64
CA ARG A 893 28.16 8.55 -22.40
C ARG A 893 28.88 7.89 -21.22
N ILE A 894 29.37 8.69 -20.29
CA ILE A 894 30.00 8.23 -19.05
C ILE A 894 29.04 8.52 -17.90
N ARG A 895 28.68 7.48 -17.13
CA ARG A 895 27.81 7.56 -15.94
C ARG A 895 28.35 6.63 -14.87
N ASP A 896 28.50 7.11 -13.63
CA ASP A 896 29.13 6.37 -12.51
C ASP A 896 30.46 5.68 -12.89
N ARG A 897 31.30 6.39 -13.67
CA ARG A 897 32.57 5.89 -14.24
C ARG A 897 32.45 4.72 -15.22
N ASP A 898 31.22 4.29 -15.54
CA ASP A 898 30.95 3.31 -16.57
C ASP A 898 30.73 4.00 -17.92
N VAL A 899 31.33 3.44 -18.97
CA VAL A 899 31.28 4.02 -20.32
C VAL A 899 30.24 3.25 -21.12
N ARG A 900 29.13 3.93 -21.41
CA ARG A 900 28.06 3.41 -22.27
C ARG A 900 28.32 3.82 -23.72
N ILE A 901 28.63 2.85 -24.57
CA ILE A 901 28.70 3.00 -26.02
C ILE A 901 27.49 2.28 -26.60
N VAL A 902 26.53 3.03 -27.16
CA VAL A 902 25.26 2.51 -27.70
C VAL A 902 24.34 1.87 -26.66
N THR A 903 24.79 0.82 -25.98
CA THR A 903 24.11 0.10 -24.89
C THR A 903 25.09 -0.65 -24.01
N ASN A 904 24.75 -0.82 -22.73
CA ASN A 904 25.48 -1.65 -21.76
C ASN A 904 24.73 -2.96 -21.45
N ALA A 905 23.67 -3.27 -22.18
CA ALA A 905 22.92 -4.50 -22.04
C ALA A 905 22.40 -4.99 -23.40
N TYR A 906 22.30 -6.31 -23.56
CA TYR A 906 21.63 -6.96 -24.67
C TYR A 906 20.52 -7.87 -24.15
N PHE A 907 19.28 -7.51 -24.44
CA PHE A 907 18.09 -8.28 -24.06
C PHE A 907 17.83 -9.40 -25.06
N PHE A 908 17.73 -10.64 -24.59
CA PHE A 908 17.44 -11.81 -25.42
C PHE A 908 16.23 -12.59 -24.88
N PRO A 909 15.67 -13.52 -25.67
CA PRO A 909 14.59 -14.38 -25.19
C PRO A 909 15.01 -15.20 -23.97
N GLU A 910 14.07 -15.38 -23.05
CA GLU A 910 14.26 -16.18 -21.85
C GLU A 910 14.76 -17.60 -22.20
N GLY A 911 15.82 -18.06 -21.54
CA GLY A 911 16.47 -19.36 -21.78
C GLY A 911 17.59 -19.38 -22.82
N GLN A 912 17.89 -18.26 -23.50
CA GLN A 912 18.98 -18.19 -24.50
C GLN A 912 20.33 -17.74 -23.91
N ALA A 913 20.46 -17.67 -22.59
CA ALA A 913 21.65 -17.13 -21.91
C ALA A 913 22.96 -17.86 -22.31
N GLU A 914 22.96 -19.19 -22.40
CA GLU A 914 24.16 -19.96 -22.74
C GLU A 914 24.63 -19.71 -24.19
N ARG A 915 23.69 -19.45 -25.11
CA ARG A 915 23.98 -19.13 -26.50
C ARG A 915 24.66 -17.77 -26.61
N TYR A 916 24.10 -16.76 -25.95
CA TYR A 916 24.64 -15.39 -26.02
C TYR A 916 25.89 -15.18 -25.17
N ALA A 917 26.16 -16.02 -24.17
CA ALA A 917 27.42 -16.01 -23.41
C ALA A 917 28.67 -16.28 -24.29
N GLN A 918 28.49 -16.88 -25.47
CA GLN A 918 29.56 -17.11 -26.45
C GLN A 918 29.88 -15.88 -27.31
N ALA A 919 29.16 -14.77 -27.14
CA ALA A 919 29.38 -13.56 -27.91
C ALA A 919 30.79 -13.00 -27.69
N ARG A 920 31.41 -12.54 -28.79
CA ARG A 920 32.73 -11.88 -28.79
C ARG A 920 32.72 -10.52 -29.47
N TYR A 921 31.75 -10.27 -30.34
CA TYR A 921 31.58 -8.99 -31.01
C TYR A 921 30.11 -8.55 -31.03
N GLY A 922 29.87 -7.25 -31.13
CA GLY A 922 28.56 -6.65 -31.37
C GLY A 922 28.52 -5.92 -32.71
N GLU A 923 27.52 -6.21 -33.55
CA GLU A 923 27.27 -5.48 -34.80
C GLU A 923 26.35 -4.29 -34.53
N ILE A 924 26.82 -3.09 -34.86
CA ILE A 924 26.16 -1.82 -34.59
C ILE A 924 25.86 -1.10 -35.91
N ARG A 925 24.71 -0.45 -35.99
CA ARG A 925 24.35 0.49 -37.06
C ARG A 925 24.52 1.92 -36.58
N VAL A 926 25.36 2.70 -37.24
CA VAL A 926 25.70 4.07 -36.84
C VAL A 926 25.20 5.07 -37.88
N GLY A 927 24.50 6.09 -37.41
CA GLY A 927 24.00 7.20 -38.22
C GLY A 927 25.04 8.32 -38.36
N ASP A 928 24.79 9.25 -39.27
CA ASP A 928 25.69 10.39 -39.50
C ASP A 928 25.78 11.35 -38.29
N ASP A 929 24.81 11.28 -37.38
CA ASP A 929 24.76 12.00 -36.11
C ASP A 929 25.55 11.31 -34.98
N GLY A 930 26.14 10.15 -35.27
CA GLY A 930 26.86 9.28 -34.34
C GLY A 930 25.97 8.47 -33.40
N THR A 931 24.65 8.46 -33.61
CA THR A 931 23.73 7.59 -32.88
C THR A 931 23.91 6.15 -33.38
N GLY A 932 24.24 5.24 -32.47
CA GLY A 932 24.36 3.81 -32.77
C GLY A 932 23.16 2.99 -32.29
N LEU A 933 22.89 1.86 -32.95
CA LEU A 933 21.98 0.81 -32.50
C LEU A 933 22.64 -0.55 -32.60
N LEU A 934 22.62 -1.32 -31.51
CA LEU A 934 23.12 -2.69 -31.49
C LEU A 934 22.11 -3.61 -32.18
N VAL A 935 22.52 -4.26 -33.27
CA VAL A 935 21.65 -5.09 -34.11
C VAL A 935 21.67 -6.55 -33.70
N ARG A 936 22.86 -7.10 -33.47
CA ARG A 936 23.05 -8.52 -33.14
C ARG A 936 24.41 -8.77 -32.50
N MET A 937 24.49 -9.89 -31.80
CA MET A 937 25.72 -10.42 -31.24
C MET A 937 26.37 -11.40 -32.22
N LEU A 938 27.69 -11.38 -32.30
CA LEU A 938 28.48 -12.28 -33.14
C LEU A 938 29.38 -13.15 -32.28
N GLY A 939 29.50 -14.44 -32.64
CA GLY A 939 30.44 -15.36 -32.04
C GLY A 939 31.88 -15.12 -32.50
N GLU A 940 32.82 -15.96 -32.07
CA GLU A 940 34.24 -15.88 -32.44
C GLU A 940 34.46 -15.90 -33.96
N ASN A 941 33.66 -16.69 -34.68
CA ASN A 941 33.71 -16.82 -36.14
C ASN A 941 33.00 -15.68 -36.89
N ARG A 942 32.60 -14.59 -36.21
CA ARG A 942 31.81 -13.47 -36.78
C ARG A 942 30.45 -13.88 -37.36
N GLN A 943 29.94 -15.05 -37.00
CA GLN A 943 28.59 -15.48 -37.35
C GLN A 943 27.58 -14.95 -36.31
N PRO A 944 26.37 -14.57 -36.75
CA PRO A 944 25.31 -14.13 -35.85
C PRO A 944 24.93 -15.25 -34.88
N LEU A 945 24.85 -14.89 -33.60
CA LEU A 945 24.37 -15.77 -32.54
C LEU A 945 22.86 -15.82 -32.48
#